data_AF-A0A813PD15-F1
#
_entry.id   AF-A0A813PD15-F1
#
_cell.length_a   1.000
_cell.length_b   1.000
_cell.length_c   1.000
_cell.angle_alpha   90.00
_cell.angle_beta   90.00
_cell.angle_gamma   90.00
#
_symmetry.space_group_name_H-M   'P 1'
#
loop_
_entity.id
_entity.type
_entity.pdbx_description
1 polymer ?
#
loop_
_entity_poly.entity_id
_entity_poly.type
_entity_poly.pdbx_seq_one_letter_code
_entity_poly.pdbx_strand_id
1 'polypeptide(L)'
;MVIQVGSGEINDLSILNILNENNLLYELRIRYKKGIIYTYIGDVLIAINPFKQLNIYEKQQHDLYKHIQYRNHSPPHIFWIADHAYRKLCLSKQSQCIIVTGESGSGKTESTKLMVSHIIYCSGNSGDRELQNRIIETSPLLEAFGNAQTCMNQNSSRFGKYLQLNFTDNGRIVGAKVYEYLLEKSRIVQHGSNERTFHFFYYLFAGLEKEDLNYFHLNDPETYRILKDPSGEKVFPNQTDFDHCRQMFNTQKNIMKRMGFTDKDINIVFTILSAILHLTNIQFTRDDETDGVYIEDEYPLEVVCTLLALDQEILTMALISTFSITKGEHVISLKNFDQANDCRDALAKALYERLFSWIQHDLYKHIQYRNHSPPHIFWVADHAYRKLCLSKQSQCIIVTGESGSGKTESTKLMVSHIIYCSGNSGDRELQNRIIETSPLLEAFGNAQTCMNQNSSRFGKYLQLNFTDNGRIVGAKVYEYLLEKSRIVQHGSNERTFHFFYYLFAGLEKEDLNYFHLNDPETYRILKDPSGEKVFPNQTDFDHCRQMFNTQKNIMKRMGFTDKDINIVFTILSAILHLTNIQFTRDDETDGVYIEDEYPLEVVCTLLALDQEMLTMALISTFSITKGEHVISLKNFDQANDCRDALAKALYERLFSWIVKQINNLLQPTRRLKNFDQANDCRDALAKALYERLFSWIVKQINNLLQPTRRNNSIDDDIYLTCSILDMSGFENFQMNSFEQLCINITNEHLQYYFNEHIFIQEQQDYQTECISYEKIHFQNNEDLIALFMDSLGILALLDEESHFPKANDESLVQKFHSHCKYHSRYIKPKGNETTFGIHHYAGKVVYDAHGFLEKNRDNLSINLIECMKKSGMELIKHLFVLTDEINHSSISPYTMTGYTKKHPNWYRKSSAIEHIQDHIPEQTNKSNQQELKFFKTNIHFKEYFNQNTVAFHFKISLAELLDRMKDTEPSFVRYVDQYVNVTYTF
;
A
#
# COMPACT_ATOMS: atom_id res chain seq x y z
N MET A 1 7.93 -62.15 7.41
CA MET A 1 8.47 -60.80 7.74
C MET A 1 8.65 -60.73 9.24
N VAL A 2 9.84 -60.34 9.71
CA VAL A 2 10.07 -60.14 11.15
C VAL A 2 9.62 -58.72 11.50
N ILE A 3 8.47 -58.59 12.15
CA ILE A 3 8.08 -57.33 12.77
C ILE A 3 8.99 -57.15 13.99
N GLN A 4 9.75 -56.05 14.02
CA GLN A 4 10.47 -55.67 15.23
C GLN A 4 9.41 -55.30 16.27
N VAL A 5 9.41 -55.95 17.44
CA VAL A 5 8.42 -55.68 18.48
C VAL A 5 8.67 -54.28 19.02
N GLY A 6 7.92 -53.30 18.50
CA GLY A 6 7.94 -51.93 18.98
C GLY A 6 7.55 -51.87 20.45
N SER A 7 8.38 -51.24 21.26
CA SER A 7 8.12 -51.07 22.69
C SER A 7 7.12 -49.94 22.96
N GLY A 8 6.92 -49.02 22.01
CA GLY A 8 6.22 -47.76 22.21
C GLY A 8 6.97 -46.83 23.17
N GLU A 9 8.30 -46.90 23.18
CA GLU A 9 9.20 -46.13 24.06
C GLU A 9 10.24 -45.33 23.25
N ILE A 10 10.37 -45.61 21.96
CA ILE A 10 11.34 -44.93 21.09
C ILE A 10 10.82 -43.52 20.81
N ASN A 11 11.59 -42.52 21.23
CA ASN A 11 11.22 -41.11 21.14
C ASN A 11 11.58 -40.46 19.80
N ASP A 12 12.57 -41.01 19.09
CA ASP A 12 12.99 -40.58 17.75
C ASP A 12 13.04 -41.81 16.84
N LEU A 13 12.21 -41.86 15.79
CA LEU A 13 12.10 -43.05 14.94
C LEU A 13 13.24 -43.18 13.93
N SER A 14 14.09 -42.15 13.79
CA SER A 14 15.29 -42.22 12.93
C SER A 14 16.31 -43.27 13.40
N ILE A 15 16.27 -43.65 14.69
CA ILE A 15 17.17 -44.66 15.28
C ILE A 15 16.66 -46.10 15.15
N LEU A 16 15.54 -46.33 14.45
CA LEU A 16 14.98 -47.67 14.23
C LEU A 16 15.92 -48.54 13.38
N ASN A 17 16.35 -49.67 13.93
CA ASN A 17 17.19 -50.66 13.24
C ASN A 17 16.63 -51.13 11.88
N ILE A 18 15.30 -51.12 11.71
CA ILE A 18 14.63 -51.48 10.46
C ILE A 18 13.56 -50.42 10.16
N LEU A 19 13.97 -49.38 9.41
CA LEU A 19 13.10 -48.31 8.94
C LEU A 19 12.23 -48.79 7.77
N ASN A 20 10.95 -49.04 8.02
CA ASN A 20 9.93 -49.28 6.99
C ASN A 20 8.55 -48.80 7.48
N GLU A 21 7.62 -48.59 6.55
CA GLU A 21 6.26 -48.08 6.81
C GLU A 21 5.55 -48.87 7.93
N ASN A 22 5.56 -50.21 7.86
CA ASN A 22 4.89 -51.08 8.84
C ASN A 22 5.46 -50.91 10.26
N ASN A 23 6.77 -50.80 10.41
CA ASN A 23 7.42 -50.64 11.71
C ASN A 23 7.18 -49.23 12.29
N LEU A 24 7.25 -48.19 11.46
CA LEU A 24 6.91 -46.80 11.84
C LEU A 24 5.46 -46.70 12.34
N LEU A 25 4.53 -47.26 11.55
CA LEU A 25 3.11 -47.39 11.89
C LEU A 25 2.89 -48.12 13.21
N TYR A 26 3.59 -49.23 13.43
CA TYR A 26 3.43 -50.06 14.61
C TYR A 26 3.87 -49.32 15.90
N GLU A 27 5.04 -48.68 15.88
CA GLU A 27 5.56 -47.92 17.03
C GLU A 27 4.67 -46.71 17.34
N LEU A 28 4.27 -45.93 16.34
CA LEU A 28 3.34 -44.80 16.50
C LEU A 28 1.98 -45.24 17.06
N ARG A 29 1.45 -46.37 16.59
CA ARG A 29 0.19 -46.93 17.09
C ARG A 29 0.27 -47.37 18.55
N ILE A 30 1.42 -47.88 19.00
CA ILE A 30 1.62 -48.22 20.43
C ILE A 30 1.80 -46.95 21.27
N ARG A 31 2.59 -45.97 20.80
CA ARG A 31 2.74 -44.67 21.49
C ARG A 31 1.39 -43.97 21.66
N TYR A 32 0.58 -43.90 20.60
CA TYR A 32 -0.77 -43.34 20.66
C TYR A 32 -1.68 -44.07 21.67
N LYS A 33 -1.66 -45.41 21.69
CA LYS A 33 -2.41 -46.21 22.69
C LYS A 33 -1.96 -45.94 24.14
N LYS A 34 -0.69 -45.60 24.36
CA LYS A 34 -0.16 -45.16 25.67
C LYS A 34 -0.50 -43.69 26.00
N GLY A 35 -1.18 -42.96 25.11
CA GLY A 35 -1.46 -41.52 25.25
C GLY A 35 -0.30 -40.61 24.88
N ILE A 36 0.75 -41.15 24.26
CA ILE A 36 1.94 -40.40 23.81
C ILE A 36 1.72 -39.98 22.36
N ILE A 37 1.31 -38.73 22.16
CA ILE A 37 0.90 -38.20 20.85
C ILE A 37 2.04 -37.56 20.03
N TYR A 38 3.17 -37.27 20.67
CA TYR A 38 4.32 -36.59 20.07
C TYR A 38 5.48 -37.58 19.89
N THR A 39 6.12 -37.57 18.73
CA THR A 39 7.26 -38.44 18.39
C THR A 39 8.19 -37.75 17.39
N TYR A 40 9.51 -37.82 17.58
CA TYR A 40 10.47 -37.25 16.63
C TYR A 40 10.81 -38.21 15.47
N ILE A 41 11.22 -37.65 14.33
CA ILE A 41 11.83 -38.38 13.20
C ILE A 41 12.87 -37.45 12.56
N GLY A 42 14.15 -37.64 12.89
CA GLY A 42 15.16 -36.63 12.53
C GLY A 42 14.73 -35.27 13.07
N ASP A 43 14.93 -34.16 12.37
CA ASP A 43 14.51 -32.84 12.87
C ASP A 43 12.99 -32.55 12.82
N VAL A 44 12.17 -33.50 12.35
CA VAL A 44 10.71 -33.36 12.30
C VAL A 44 10.06 -33.82 13.60
N LEU A 45 9.03 -33.09 14.07
CA LEU A 45 8.11 -33.58 15.10
C LEU A 45 6.80 -34.09 14.45
N ILE A 46 6.44 -35.34 14.74
CA ILE A 46 5.13 -35.92 14.43
C ILE A 46 4.18 -35.67 15.60
N ALA A 47 2.97 -35.23 15.28
CA ALA A 47 1.86 -35.04 16.22
C ALA A 47 0.62 -35.82 15.74
N ILE A 48 -0.01 -36.60 16.62
CA ILE A 48 -1.24 -37.35 16.32
C ILE A 48 -2.39 -36.77 17.18
N ASN A 49 -3.49 -36.36 16.56
CA ASN A 49 -4.60 -35.74 17.30
C ASN A 49 -5.26 -36.76 18.26
N PRO A 50 -5.31 -36.50 19.60
CA PRO A 50 -5.98 -37.39 20.55
C PRO A 50 -7.51 -37.24 20.60
N PHE A 51 -8.07 -36.20 19.97
CA PHE A 51 -9.50 -35.81 20.03
C PHE A 51 -10.08 -35.67 21.45
N LYS A 52 -9.20 -35.42 22.43
CA LYS A 52 -9.53 -35.15 23.83
C LYS A 52 -8.46 -34.24 24.44
N GLN A 53 -8.85 -33.47 25.45
CA GLN A 53 -7.90 -32.65 26.19
C GLN A 53 -6.92 -33.54 26.98
N LEU A 54 -5.63 -33.18 26.97
CA LEU A 54 -4.57 -33.86 27.70
C LEU A 54 -3.88 -32.86 28.66
N ASN A 55 -3.54 -33.31 29.86
CA ASN A 55 -2.89 -32.50 30.89
C ASN A 55 -1.36 -32.34 30.65
N ILE A 56 -0.95 -32.22 29.39
CA ILE A 56 0.46 -32.07 28.96
C ILE A 56 0.83 -30.64 28.57
N TYR A 57 -0.10 -29.69 28.75
CA TYR A 57 0.08 -28.27 28.43
C TYR A 57 -0.04 -27.35 29.66
N GLU A 58 -0.08 -27.92 30.86
CA GLU A 58 -0.14 -27.16 32.10
C GLU A 58 1.16 -26.38 32.37
N LYS A 59 1.13 -25.41 33.30
CA LYS A 59 2.29 -24.57 33.64
C LYS A 59 3.55 -25.39 33.97
N GLN A 60 3.41 -26.54 34.63
CA GLN A 60 4.53 -27.43 34.95
C GLN A 60 5.29 -27.90 33.69
N GLN A 61 4.59 -28.06 32.57
CA GLN A 61 5.16 -28.46 31.29
C GLN A 61 5.82 -27.27 30.58
N HIS A 62 5.26 -26.06 30.72
CA HIS A 62 5.97 -24.85 30.32
C HIS A 62 7.31 -24.68 31.06
N ASP A 63 7.34 -24.94 32.37
CA ASP A 63 8.57 -24.89 33.16
C ASP A 63 9.55 -26.03 32.82
N LEU A 64 9.06 -27.23 32.47
CA LEU A 64 9.89 -28.37 32.05
C LEU A 64 10.60 -28.10 30.71
N TYR A 65 9.89 -27.59 29.71
CA TYR A 65 10.42 -27.43 28.34
C TYR A 65 11.22 -26.14 28.11
N LYS A 66 11.19 -25.21 29.07
CA LYS A 66 11.88 -23.93 28.98
C LYS A 66 13.40 -24.07 29.16
N HIS A 67 14.17 -23.51 28.23
CA HIS A 67 15.65 -23.49 28.25
C HIS A 67 16.34 -24.86 28.13
N ILE A 68 15.68 -25.88 27.53
CA ILE A 68 16.32 -27.18 27.30
C ILE A 68 17.38 -27.06 26.20
N GLN A 69 18.67 -27.17 26.55
CA GLN A 69 19.74 -27.09 25.55
C GLN A 69 19.77 -28.27 24.56
N TYR A 70 19.51 -29.49 25.02
CA TYR A 70 19.65 -30.72 24.21
C TYR A 70 18.34 -31.50 24.14
N ARG A 71 17.94 -31.87 22.92
CA ARG A 71 16.71 -32.62 22.61
C ARG A 71 16.47 -33.83 23.53
N ASN A 72 17.51 -34.62 23.76
CA ASN A 72 17.43 -35.91 24.46
C ASN A 72 17.20 -35.78 25.97
N HIS A 73 17.23 -34.58 26.55
CA HIS A 73 16.95 -34.35 27.98
C HIS A 73 15.45 -34.28 28.30
N SER A 74 14.55 -34.36 27.32
CA SER A 74 13.11 -34.47 27.58
C SER A 74 12.37 -35.28 26.50
N PRO A 75 11.17 -35.78 26.80
CA PRO A 75 10.33 -36.45 25.82
C PRO A 75 9.99 -35.55 24.60
N PRO A 76 9.56 -36.13 23.47
CA PRO A 76 9.07 -35.36 22.34
C PRO A 76 7.85 -34.53 22.74
N HIS A 77 7.91 -33.22 22.48
CA HIS A 77 6.82 -32.31 22.77
C HIS A 77 6.90 -31.06 21.91
N ILE A 78 5.75 -30.46 21.60
CA ILE A 78 5.70 -29.26 20.77
C ILE A 78 6.35 -28.03 21.42
N PHE A 79 6.33 -27.95 22.75
CA PHE A 79 7.04 -26.91 23.48
C PHE A 79 8.56 -26.95 23.26
N TRP A 80 9.14 -28.12 22.99
CA TRP A 80 10.56 -28.19 22.63
C TRP A 80 10.84 -27.52 21.28
N ILE A 81 9.98 -27.69 20.28
CA ILE A 81 10.11 -27.02 18.97
C ILE A 81 10.01 -25.49 19.16
N ALA A 82 9.04 -25.04 19.97
CA ALA A 82 8.85 -23.63 20.31
C ALA A 82 10.05 -23.00 21.06
N ASP A 83 10.55 -23.66 22.12
CA ASP A 83 11.74 -23.23 22.86
C ASP A 83 13.02 -23.32 22.02
N HIS A 84 13.13 -24.32 21.14
CA HIS A 84 14.24 -24.47 20.19
C HIS A 84 14.30 -23.32 19.20
N ALA A 85 13.20 -22.99 18.52
CA ALA A 85 13.12 -21.84 17.62
C ALA A 85 13.41 -20.53 18.38
N TYR A 86 12.77 -20.31 19.54
CA TYR A 86 13.02 -19.11 20.34
C TYR A 86 14.49 -18.99 20.80
N ARG A 87 15.13 -20.09 21.21
CA ARG A 87 16.55 -20.09 21.57
C ARG A 87 17.46 -19.89 20.37
N LYS A 88 17.22 -20.55 19.23
CA LYS A 88 17.99 -20.33 18.00
C LYS A 88 17.93 -18.86 17.61
N LEU A 89 16.72 -18.27 17.55
CA LEU A 89 16.52 -16.84 17.35
C LEU A 89 17.38 -15.98 18.29
N CYS A 90 17.35 -16.25 19.60
CA CYS A 90 18.13 -15.50 20.58
C CYS A 90 19.65 -15.67 20.44
N LEU A 91 20.13 -16.84 19.98
CA LEU A 91 21.54 -17.23 19.91
C LEU A 91 22.19 -16.89 18.57
N SER A 92 21.58 -17.30 17.44
CA SER A 92 22.11 -17.09 16.08
C SER A 92 21.84 -15.69 15.55
N LYS A 93 20.90 -14.94 16.16
CA LYS A 93 20.36 -13.67 15.63
C LYS A 93 19.79 -13.83 14.21
N GLN A 94 19.20 -14.99 13.92
CA GLN A 94 18.48 -15.26 12.68
C GLN A 94 16.99 -15.47 12.97
N SER A 95 16.15 -14.97 12.07
CA SER A 95 14.71 -15.24 12.10
C SER A 95 14.41 -16.72 11.87
N GLN A 96 13.31 -17.20 12.44
CA GLN A 96 12.92 -18.61 12.48
C GLN A 96 11.49 -18.76 11.96
N CYS A 97 11.16 -19.87 11.32
CA CYS A 97 9.80 -20.19 10.90
C CYS A 97 9.42 -21.63 11.27
N ILE A 98 8.41 -21.78 12.12
CA ILE A 98 7.83 -23.09 12.43
C ILE A 98 6.74 -23.36 11.39
N ILE A 99 6.93 -24.41 10.60
CA ILE A 99 6.05 -24.80 9.50
C ILE A 99 5.20 -25.98 9.97
N VAL A 100 3.87 -25.76 10.02
CA VAL A 100 2.87 -26.72 10.49
C VAL A 100 2.11 -27.28 9.28
N THR A 101 2.29 -28.57 9.00
CA THR A 101 1.64 -29.26 7.86
C THR A 101 0.91 -30.52 8.31
N GLY A 102 -0.09 -30.95 7.54
CA GLY A 102 -0.92 -32.13 7.84
C GLY A 102 -2.37 -31.92 7.41
N GLU A 103 -3.15 -32.99 7.40
CA GLU A 103 -4.54 -33.03 6.90
C GLU A 103 -5.49 -32.11 7.70
N SER A 104 -6.67 -31.78 7.17
CA SER A 104 -7.66 -31.01 7.95
C SER A 104 -8.11 -31.78 9.19
N GLY A 105 -8.43 -31.09 10.29
CA GLY A 105 -8.82 -31.71 11.57
C GLY A 105 -7.69 -32.32 12.41
N SER A 106 -6.47 -32.45 11.88
CA SER A 106 -5.33 -33.11 12.55
C SER A 106 -4.70 -32.38 13.75
N GLY A 107 -5.28 -31.25 14.20
CA GLY A 107 -4.86 -30.54 15.43
C GLY A 107 -3.84 -29.41 15.26
N LYS A 108 -3.56 -29.00 14.00
CA LYS A 108 -2.63 -27.91 13.64
C LYS A 108 -2.86 -26.61 14.42
N THR A 109 -4.06 -26.06 14.36
CA THR A 109 -4.38 -24.71 14.88
C THR A 109 -4.35 -24.60 16.41
N GLU A 110 -4.81 -25.62 17.14
CA GLU A 110 -4.64 -25.69 18.59
C GLU A 110 -3.16 -25.74 18.98
N SER A 111 -2.38 -26.49 18.21
CA SER A 111 -0.96 -26.64 18.43
C SER A 111 -0.18 -25.36 18.11
N THR A 112 -0.59 -24.58 17.11
CA THR A 112 -0.12 -23.21 16.86
C THR A 112 -0.36 -22.32 18.08
N LYS A 113 -1.57 -22.31 18.67
CA LYS A 113 -1.88 -21.53 19.89
C LYS A 113 -0.96 -21.92 21.06
N LEU A 114 -0.73 -23.23 21.24
CA LEU A 114 0.15 -23.77 22.29
C LEU A 114 1.62 -23.34 22.10
N MET A 115 2.14 -23.36 20.88
CA MET A 115 3.49 -22.87 20.57
C MET A 115 3.63 -21.37 20.86
N VAL A 116 2.68 -20.54 20.41
CA VAL A 116 2.68 -19.09 20.69
C VAL A 116 2.70 -18.83 22.20
N SER A 117 1.84 -19.51 22.95
CA SER A 117 1.81 -19.43 24.41
C SER A 117 3.16 -19.79 25.04
N HIS A 118 3.82 -20.84 24.54
CA HIS A 118 5.13 -21.26 25.06
C HIS A 118 6.26 -20.28 24.71
N ILE A 119 6.29 -19.74 23.49
CA ILE A 119 7.27 -18.71 23.08
C ILE A 119 7.11 -17.44 23.94
N ILE A 120 5.86 -17.01 24.16
CA ILE A 120 5.55 -15.88 25.05
C ILE A 120 6.05 -16.18 26.49
N TYR A 121 5.80 -17.38 27.01
CA TYR A 121 6.29 -17.81 28.34
C TYR A 121 7.83 -17.83 28.45
N CYS A 122 8.52 -18.22 27.38
CA CYS A 122 9.97 -18.19 27.31
C CYS A 122 10.53 -16.76 27.27
N SER A 123 9.86 -15.82 26.60
CA SER A 123 10.25 -14.40 26.53
C SER A 123 10.17 -13.64 27.86
N GLY A 124 9.45 -14.19 28.85
CA GLY A 124 9.46 -13.74 30.24
C GLY A 124 8.38 -12.72 30.64
N ASN A 125 8.12 -12.64 31.95
CA ASN A 125 7.02 -11.85 32.54
C ASN A 125 7.30 -10.34 32.65
N SER A 126 8.36 -9.82 32.03
CA SER A 126 8.77 -8.40 32.15
C SER A 126 8.24 -7.49 31.03
N GLY A 127 7.32 -8.01 30.21
CA GLY A 127 6.68 -7.28 29.11
C GLY A 127 5.19 -7.06 29.34
N ASP A 128 4.59 -6.22 28.49
CA ASP A 128 3.18 -5.87 28.52
C ASP A 128 2.27 -7.12 28.41
N ARG A 129 1.67 -7.51 29.54
CA ARG A 129 0.76 -8.67 29.62
C ARG A 129 -0.53 -8.45 28.82
N GLU A 130 -0.90 -7.19 28.56
CA GLU A 130 -2.05 -6.86 27.72
C GLU A 130 -1.74 -7.17 26.25
N LEU A 131 -0.54 -6.78 25.76
CA LEU A 131 -0.04 -7.16 24.43
C LEU A 131 0.01 -8.69 24.26
N GLN A 132 0.51 -9.42 25.26
CA GLN A 132 0.56 -10.89 25.23
C GLN A 132 -0.84 -11.51 25.10
N ASN A 133 -1.81 -11.04 25.89
CA ASN A 133 -3.20 -11.49 25.79
C ASN A 133 -3.81 -11.15 24.42
N ARG A 134 -3.58 -9.94 23.89
CA ARG A 134 -4.07 -9.55 22.54
C ARG A 134 -3.51 -10.45 21.44
N ILE A 135 -2.23 -10.83 21.49
CA ILE A 135 -1.64 -11.74 20.49
C ILE A 135 -2.33 -13.12 20.50
N ILE A 136 -2.63 -13.66 21.69
CA ILE A 136 -3.30 -14.95 21.85
C ILE A 136 -4.77 -14.86 21.41
N GLU A 137 -5.50 -13.86 21.90
CA GLU A 137 -6.93 -13.65 21.63
C GLU A 137 -7.25 -13.23 20.19
N THR A 138 -6.25 -12.83 19.39
CA THR A 138 -6.46 -12.59 17.95
C THR A 138 -6.87 -13.87 17.23
N SER A 139 -6.37 -15.05 17.64
CA SER A 139 -6.61 -16.29 16.90
C SER A 139 -8.07 -16.76 16.92
N PRO A 140 -8.75 -16.87 18.09
CA PRO A 140 -10.17 -17.23 18.12
C PRO A 140 -11.08 -16.27 17.35
N LEU A 141 -10.72 -14.99 17.24
CA LEU A 141 -11.49 -14.01 16.49
C LEU A 141 -11.38 -14.25 14.98
N LEU A 142 -10.17 -14.44 14.45
CA LEU A 142 -9.99 -14.78 13.03
C LEU A 142 -10.63 -16.11 12.68
N GLU A 143 -10.56 -17.11 13.58
CA GLU A 143 -11.22 -18.40 13.39
C GLU A 143 -12.75 -18.27 13.28
N ALA A 144 -13.38 -17.33 13.99
CA ALA A 144 -14.83 -17.12 13.88
C ALA A 144 -15.28 -16.59 12.50
N PHE A 145 -14.42 -15.84 11.80
CA PHE A 145 -14.67 -15.31 10.45
C PHE A 145 -13.98 -16.09 9.31
N GLY A 146 -13.03 -16.98 9.62
CA GLY A 146 -12.22 -17.69 8.63
C GLY A 146 -12.33 -19.22 8.68
N ASN A 147 -12.98 -19.78 9.69
CA ASN A 147 -13.25 -21.21 9.78
C ASN A 147 -14.72 -21.54 9.49
N ALA A 148 -14.95 -22.78 9.05
CA ALA A 148 -16.26 -23.36 8.81
C ALA A 148 -16.26 -24.86 9.12
N GLN A 149 -17.45 -25.46 9.18
CA GLN A 149 -17.61 -26.92 9.23
C GLN A 149 -17.56 -27.51 7.81
N THR A 150 -16.71 -28.52 7.63
CA THR A 150 -16.67 -29.40 6.45
C THR A 150 -17.10 -30.81 6.83
N CYS A 151 -17.31 -31.67 5.83
CA CYS A 151 -17.66 -33.08 6.03
C CYS A 151 -16.63 -33.88 6.86
N MET A 152 -15.37 -33.41 6.94
CA MET A 152 -14.28 -34.05 7.69
C MET A 152 -14.00 -33.39 9.05
N ASN A 153 -14.36 -32.12 9.24
CA ASN A 153 -13.94 -31.34 10.42
C ASN A 153 -14.95 -30.22 10.75
N GLN A 154 -15.44 -30.21 11.98
CA GLN A 154 -16.39 -29.20 12.50
C GLN A 154 -15.79 -27.78 12.61
N ASN A 155 -14.46 -27.64 12.68
CA ASN A 155 -13.79 -26.34 12.75
C ASN A 155 -12.54 -26.34 11.84
N SER A 156 -12.77 -26.25 10.53
CA SER A 156 -11.71 -26.21 9.52
C SER A 156 -11.37 -24.77 9.14
N SER A 157 -10.11 -24.38 9.28
CA SER A 157 -9.63 -23.11 8.71
C SER A 157 -9.69 -23.14 7.19
N ARG A 158 -10.35 -22.13 6.61
CA ARG A 158 -10.53 -21.95 5.17
C ARG A 158 -9.69 -20.77 4.64
N PHE A 159 -8.58 -20.49 5.31
CA PHE A 159 -7.54 -19.53 4.97
C PHE A 159 -6.21 -19.99 5.57
N GLY A 160 -5.11 -19.64 4.93
CA GLY A 160 -3.76 -19.78 5.44
C GLY A 160 -3.37 -18.63 6.36
N LYS A 161 -2.62 -18.93 7.42
CA LYS A 161 -2.23 -17.97 8.46
C LYS A 161 -0.74 -18.04 8.76
N TYR A 162 -0.02 -16.96 8.45
CA TYR A 162 1.38 -16.78 8.82
C TYR A 162 1.46 -15.76 9.97
N LEU A 163 1.63 -16.24 11.20
CA LEU A 163 1.80 -15.42 12.40
C LEU A 163 3.28 -15.12 12.63
N GLN A 164 3.68 -13.86 12.50
CA GLN A 164 5.04 -13.37 12.73
C GLN A 164 5.12 -12.67 14.11
N LEU A 165 5.79 -13.29 15.07
CA LEU A 165 6.11 -12.67 16.37
C LEU A 165 7.43 -11.88 16.25
N ASN A 166 7.44 -10.61 16.66
CA ASN A 166 8.60 -9.73 16.56
C ASN A 166 9.30 -9.59 17.92
N PHE A 167 10.63 -9.77 17.94
CA PHE A 167 11.46 -9.70 19.14
C PHE A 167 12.58 -8.67 18.98
N THR A 168 12.96 -8.01 20.08
CA THR A 168 14.25 -7.32 20.19
C THR A 168 15.41 -8.32 20.13
N ASP A 169 16.62 -7.84 19.83
CA ASP A 169 17.88 -8.58 19.91
C ASP A 169 18.11 -9.28 21.27
N ASN A 170 17.48 -8.76 22.34
CA ASN A 170 17.49 -9.31 23.69
C ASN A 170 16.37 -10.34 23.98
N GLY A 171 15.68 -10.84 22.95
CA GLY A 171 14.65 -11.88 23.05
C GLY A 171 13.30 -11.41 23.61
N ARG A 172 13.11 -10.11 23.88
CA ARG A 172 11.81 -9.58 24.35
C ARG A 172 10.84 -9.36 23.20
N ILE A 173 9.62 -9.85 23.34
CA ILE A 173 8.53 -9.62 22.37
C ILE A 173 8.12 -8.13 22.34
N VAL A 174 7.95 -7.57 21.15
CA VAL A 174 7.55 -6.16 20.92
C VAL A 174 6.24 -6.00 20.14
N GLY A 175 5.70 -7.10 19.61
CA GLY A 175 4.43 -7.14 18.90
C GLY A 175 4.34 -8.35 17.99
N ALA A 176 3.20 -8.48 17.30
CA ALA A 176 2.99 -9.50 16.28
C ALA A 176 2.42 -8.90 14.99
N LYS A 177 2.55 -9.62 13.89
CA LYS A 177 1.79 -9.44 12.65
C LYS A 177 1.20 -10.78 12.25
N VAL A 178 0.03 -10.79 11.63
CA VAL A 178 -0.49 -11.96 10.93
C VAL A 178 -0.64 -11.58 9.48
N TYR A 179 -0.31 -12.51 8.60
CA TYR A 179 -0.59 -12.43 7.18
C TYR A 179 -1.59 -13.52 6.83
N GLU A 180 -2.67 -13.12 6.17
CA GLU A 180 -3.69 -14.01 5.63
C GLU A 180 -3.34 -14.39 4.19
N TYR A 181 -3.69 -15.62 3.81
CA TYR A 181 -3.54 -16.12 2.45
C TYR A 181 -4.77 -16.95 2.10
N LEU A 182 -5.34 -16.73 0.91
CA LEU A 182 -6.29 -17.67 0.29
C LEU A 182 -7.57 -17.95 1.12
N LEU A 183 -8.31 -16.89 1.49
CA LEU A 183 -9.66 -17.06 2.05
C LEU A 183 -10.60 -17.71 1.02
N GLU A 184 -11.31 -18.78 1.42
CA GLU A 184 -12.28 -19.51 0.58
C GLU A 184 -13.59 -18.71 0.40
N LYS A 185 -13.54 -17.60 -0.35
CA LYS A 185 -14.67 -16.66 -0.51
C LYS A 185 -15.96 -17.32 -1.03
N SER A 186 -15.83 -18.36 -1.87
CA SER A 186 -16.97 -19.07 -2.47
C SER A 186 -17.91 -19.68 -1.41
N ARG A 187 -17.40 -20.01 -0.22
CA ARG A 187 -18.20 -20.48 0.92
C ARG A 187 -19.27 -19.48 1.40
N ILE A 188 -19.16 -18.20 1.02
CA ILE A 188 -20.19 -17.18 1.26
C ILE A 188 -21.45 -17.41 0.41
N VAL A 189 -21.34 -18.07 -0.75
CA VAL A 189 -22.46 -18.18 -1.71
C VAL A 189 -22.86 -19.63 -1.98
N GLN A 190 -21.97 -20.60 -1.73
CA GLN A 190 -22.22 -22.02 -1.90
C GLN A 190 -21.29 -22.87 -1.00
N HIS A 191 -21.81 -23.94 -0.42
CA HIS A 191 -21.03 -24.99 0.24
C HIS A 191 -21.62 -26.38 -0.06
N GLY A 192 -20.90 -27.45 0.31
CA GLY A 192 -21.35 -28.83 0.11
C GLY A 192 -22.48 -29.24 1.05
N SER A 193 -23.05 -30.42 0.80
CA SER A 193 -23.92 -31.12 1.76
C SER A 193 -23.15 -31.54 3.00
N ASN A 194 -23.78 -31.45 4.16
CA ASN A 194 -23.20 -31.66 5.50
C ASN A 194 -22.07 -30.66 5.85
N GLU A 195 -22.03 -29.50 5.16
CA GLU A 195 -21.11 -28.40 5.43
C GLU A 195 -21.87 -27.15 5.89
N ARG A 196 -21.14 -26.22 6.53
CA ARG A 196 -21.66 -24.89 6.89
C ARG A 196 -20.88 -23.80 6.16
N THR A 197 -21.45 -22.60 6.10
CA THR A 197 -20.68 -21.38 5.83
C THR A 197 -19.84 -20.98 7.05
N PHE A 198 -19.22 -19.79 7.05
CA PHE A 198 -18.40 -19.30 8.15
C PHE A 198 -19.18 -19.14 9.46
N HIS A 199 -18.53 -19.50 10.58
CA HIS A 199 -19.20 -19.63 11.88
C HIS A 199 -19.92 -18.37 12.36
N PHE A 200 -19.39 -17.17 12.08
CA PHE A 200 -19.95 -15.92 12.60
C PHE A 200 -21.41 -15.68 12.20
N PHE A 201 -21.86 -16.17 11.04
CA PHE A 201 -23.27 -16.03 10.65
C PHE A 201 -24.20 -16.79 11.60
N TYR A 202 -23.85 -18.02 12.00
CA TYR A 202 -24.60 -18.81 12.99
C TYR A 202 -24.52 -18.17 14.38
N TYR A 203 -23.36 -17.60 14.74
CA TYR A 203 -23.20 -16.86 15.99
C TYR A 203 -24.10 -15.62 16.06
N LEU A 204 -24.32 -14.93 14.94
CA LEU A 204 -25.18 -13.75 14.84
C LEU A 204 -26.64 -14.09 15.22
N PHE A 205 -27.20 -15.14 14.61
CA PHE A 205 -28.57 -15.59 14.91
C PHE A 205 -28.74 -16.14 16.33
N ALA A 206 -27.75 -16.85 16.86
CA ALA A 206 -27.83 -17.39 18.23
C ALA A 206 -27.55 -16.35 19.33
N GLY A 207 -26.85 -15.27 18.98
CA GLY A 207 -26.24 -14.35 19.93
C GLY A 207 -26.88 -12.97 20.05
N LEU A 208 -27.58 -12.50 19.02
CA LEU A 208 -28.35 -11.25 19.09
C LEU A 208 -29.66 -11.43 19.87
N GLU A 209 -30.07 -10.38 20.59
CA GLU A 209 -31.38 -10.34 21.22
C GLU A 209 -32.47 -9.97 20.18
N LYS A 210 -33.74 -10.20 20.52
CA LYS A 210 -34.85 -10.10 19.55
C LYS A 210 -34.99 -8.71 18.94
N GLU A 211 -34.73 -7.66 19.73
CA GLU A 211 -34.73 -6.27 19.30
C GLU A 211 -33.63 -5.99 18.27
N ASP A 212 -32.43 -6.55 18.47
CA ASP A 212 -31.31 -6.41 17.55
C ASP A 212 -31.56 -7.19 16.25
N LEU A 213 -32.11 -8.42 16.33
CA LEU A 213 -32.50 -9.20 15.16
C LEU A 213 -33.49 -8.43 14.27
N ASN A 214 -34.52 -7.82 14.88
CA ASN A 214 -35.47 -6.97 14.16
C ASN A 214 -34.78 -5.74 13.53
N TYR A 215 -33.83 -5.11 14.23
CA TYR A 215 -33.07 -3.95 13.72
C TYR A 215 -32.22 -4.30 12.48
N PHE A 216 -31.65 -5.51 12.44
CA PHE A 216 -30.92 -6.02 11.28
C PHE A 216 -31.81 -6.73 10.25
N HIS A 217 -33.13 -6.70 10.40
CA HIS A 217 -34.12 -7.42 9.56
C HIS A 217 -33.92 -8.95 9.50
N LEU A 218 -33.24 -9.52 10.51
CA LEU A 218 -32.94 -10.95 10.59
C LEU A 218 -34.15 -11.73 11.12
N ASN A 219 -34.75 -12.53 10.24
CA ASN A 219 -35.92 -13.36 10.53
C ASN A 219 -35.50 -14.79 10.93
N ASP A 220 -36.29 -15.81 10.56
CA ASP A 220 -35.94 -17.22 10.78
C ASP A 220 -34.66 -17.58 10.01
N PRO A 221 -33.61 -18.15 10.65
CA PRO A 221 -32.39 -18.59 9.95
C PRO A 221 -32.66 -19.57 8.80
N GLU A 222 -33.74 -20.34 8.86
CA GLU A 222 -34.20 -21.25 7.78
C GLU A 222 -34.71 -20.50 6.52
N THR A 223 -34.65 -19.16 6.48
CA THR A 223 -34.98 -18.35 5.29
C THR A 223 -33.75 -17.93 4.47
N TYR A 224 -32.54 -18.08 4.98
CA TYR A 224 -31.32 -17.57 4.33
C TYR A 224 -30.59 -18.64 3.52
N ARG A 225 -30.39 -18.41 2.21
CA ARG A 225 -29.79 -19.38 1.27
C ARG A 225 -28.47 -19.96 1.78
N ILE A 226 -27.62 -19.12 2.34
CA ILE A 226 -26.22 -19.44 2.68
C ILE A 226 -26.05 -20.18 4.01
N LEU A 227 -27.14 -20.40 4.76
CA LEU A 227 -27.13 -21.16 6.01
C LEU A 227 -27.71 -22.57 5.85
N LYS A 228 -28.48 -22.80 4.79
CA LYS A 228 -29.18 -24.06 4.52
C LYS A 228 -28.21 -25.14 4.09
N ASP A 229 -28.34 -26.32 4.68
CA ASP A 229 -27.69 -27.49 4.12
C ASP A 229 -28.43 -27.95 2.84
N PRO A 230 -27.73 -28.20 1.72
CA PRO A 230 -28.33 -28.76 0.51
C PRO A 230 -29.06 -30.11 0.72
N SER A 231 -28.77 -30.84 1.79
CA SER A 231 -29.47 -32.07 2.19
C SER A 231 -30.82 -31.84 2.90
N GLY A 232 -31.11 -30.60 3.32
CA GLY A 232 -32.31 -30.24 4.07
C GLY A 232 -32.22 -30.43 5.59
N GLU A 233 -31.02 -30.58 6.15
CA GLU A 233 -30.83 -30.45 7.60
C GLU A 233 -31.13 -29.03 8.08
N LYS A 234 -31.64 -28.92 9.31
CA LYS A 234 -31.91 -27.63 9.97
C LYS A 234 -30.63 -26.86 10.24
N VAL A 235 -30.69 -25.53 10.13
CA VAL A 235 -29.57 -24.62 10.42
C VAL A 235 -29.03 -24.87 11.84
N PHE A 236 -29.92 -25.05 12.82
CA PHE A 236 -29.61 -25.47 14.19
C PHE A 236 -30.24 -26.85 14.48
N PRO A 237 -29.47 -27.96 14.41
CA PRO A 237 -30.01 -29.31 14.59
C PRO A 237 -30.58 -29.59 15.99
N ASN A 238 -30.09 -28.90 17.03
CA ASN A 238 -30.54 -29.07 18.41
C ASN A 238 -30.22 -27.83 19.28
N GLN A 239 -30.81 -27.75 20.48
CA GLN A 239 -30.61 -26.64 21.41
C GLN A 239 -29.15 -26.48 21.86
N THR A 240 -28.39 -27.57 21.99
CA THR A 240 -26.99 -27.53 22.41
C THR A 240 -26.09 -26.79 21.41
N ASP A 241 -26.33 -26.99 20.10
CA ASP A 241 -25.63 -26.27 19.02
C ASP A 241 -25.97 -24.77 19.02
N PHE A 242 -27.24 -24.42 19.27
CA PHE A 242 -27.69 -23.03 19.43
C PHE A 242 -27.03 -22.37 20.66
N ASP A 243 -27.07 -23.02 21.82
CA ASP A 243 -26.49 -22.50 23.07
C ASP A 243 -24.96 -22.34 22.95
N HIS A 244 -24.29 -23.27 22.27
CA HIS A 244 -22.87 -23.17 21.92
C HIS A 244 -22.58 -21.96 21.02
N CYS A 245 -23.36 -21.77 19.95
CA CYS A 245 -23.23 -20.60 19.07
C CYS A 245 -23.46 -19.28 19.83
N ARG A 246 -24.42 -19.23 20.76
CA ARG A 246 -24.67 -18.08 21.64
C ARG A 246 -23.50 -17.80 22.58
N GLN A 247 -22.87 -18.85 23.14
CA GLN A 247 -21.66 -18.69 23.96
C GLN A 247 -20.48 -18.17 23.13
N MET A 248 -20.30 -18.68 21.91
CA MET A 248 -19.24 -18.22 21.01
C MET A 248 -19.46 -16.76 20.60
N PHE A 249 -20.67 -16.34 20.22
CA PHE A 249 -20.98 -14.94 19.91
C PHE A 249 -20.55 -13.99 21.03
N ASN A 250 -20.97 -14.27 22.27
CA ASN A 250 -20.62 -13.47 23.43
C ASN A 250 -19.10 -13.43 23.68
N THR A 251 -18.42 -14.56 23.45
CA THR A 251 -16.96 -14.66 23.55
C THR A 251 -16.27 -13.76 22.51
N GLN A 252 -16.68 -13.83 21.24
CA GLN A 252 -16.09 -13.01 20.17
C GLN A 252 -16.39 -11.52 20.33
N LYS A 253 -17.63 -11.15 20.70
CA LYS A 253 -18.01 -9.75 21.01
C LYS A 253 -17.14 -9.17 22.14
N ASN A 254 -16.84 -9.96 23.17
CA ASN A 254 -15.94 -9.55 24.25
C ASN A 254 -14.46 -9.47 23.83
N ILE A 255 -14.00 -10.34 22.92
CA ILE A 255 -12.65 -10.25 22.33
C ILE A 255 -12.54 -8.96 21.52
N MET A 256 -13.47 -8.66 20.61
CA MET A 256 -13.47 -7.42 19.80
C MET A 256 -13.35 -6.17 20.68
N LYS A 257 -14.14 -6.08 21.77
CA LYS A 257 -14.04 -4.97 22.73
C LYS A 257 -12.66 -4.85 23.39
N ARG A 258 -12.05 -5.96 23.80
CA ARG A 258 -10.71 -5.97 24.41
C ARG A 258 -9.59 -5.64 23.41
N MET A 259 -9.82 -5.85 22.12
CA MET A 259 -8.90 -5.46 21.05
C MET A 259 -8.99 -3.96 20.68
N GLY A 260 -10.01 -3.25 21.15
CA GLY A 260 -10.20 -1.82 20.92
C GLY A 260 -11.35 -1.44 19.98
N PHE A 261 -12.11 -2.42 19.47
CA PHE A 261 -13.30 -2.12 18.66
C PHE A 261 -14.35 -1.42 19.52
N THR A 262 -14.87 -0.29 19.05
CA THR A 262 -15.98 0.39 19.71
C THR A 262 -17.29 -0.35 19.44
N ASP A 263 -18.33 -0.08 20.24
CA ASP A 263 -19.67 -0.60 19.97
C ASP A 263 -20.22 -0.20 18.59
N LYS A 264 -19.75 0.92 18.01
CA LYS A 264 -20.09 1.31 16.63
C LYS A 264 -19.41 0.42 15.61
N ASP A 265 -18.14 0.10 15.81
CA ASP A 265 -17.37 -0.76 14.90
C ASP A 265 -17.95 -2.18 14.89
N ILE A 266 -18.29 -2.71 16.07
CA ILE A 266 -18.97 -4.00 16.22
C ILE A 266 -20.34 -3.98 15.52
N ASN A 267 -21.13 -2.90 15.70
CA ASN A 267 -22.42 -2.76 15.02
C ASN A 267 -22.26 -2.73 13.49
N ILE A 268 -21.26 -2.03 12.96
CA ILE A 268 -20.97 -2.00 11.51
C ILE A 268 -20.60 -3.39 10.98
N VAL A 269 -19.81 -4.18 11.72
CA VAL A 269 -19.52 -5.58 11.36
C VAL A 269 -20.83 -6.37 11.24
N PHE A 270 -21.74 -6.24 12.21
CA PHE A 270 -23.03 -6.93 12.18
C PHE A 270 -23.91 -6.44 11.02
N THR A 271 -23.99 -5.12 10.77
CA THR A 271 -24.69 -4.54 9.62
C THR A 271 -24.24 -5.16 8.30
N ILE A 272 -22.93 -5.31 8.08
CA ILE A 272 -22.37 -5.85 6.84
C ILE A 272 -22.65 -7.35 6.71
N LEU A 273 -22.52 -8.14 7.79
CA LEU A 273 -22.89 -9.56 7.77
C LEU A 273 -24.38 -9.78 7.46
N SER A 274 -25.26 -8.98 8.08
CA SER A 274 -26.70 -9.01 7.78
C SER A 274 -26.99 -8.59 6.35
N ALA A 275 -26.31 -7.57 5.83
CA ALA A 275 -26.45 -7.17 4.43
C ALA A 275 -26.01 -8.29 3.47
N ILE A 276 -24.98 -9.07 3.78
CA ILE A 276 -24.56 -10.24 2.97
C ILE A 276 -25.62 -11.35 2.99
N LEU A 277 -26.24 -11.61 4.15
CA LEU A 277 -27.36 -12.56 4.28
C LEU A 277 -28.56 -12.17 3.39
N HIS A 278 -28.94 -10.88 3.37
CA HIS A 278 -30.04 -10.41 2.51
C HIS A 278 -29.64 -10.31 1.03
N LEU A 279 -28.42 -9.87 0.72
CA LEU A 279 -27.89 -9.78 -0.64
C LEU A 279 -27.89 -11.15 -1.33
N THR A 280 -27.46 -12.20 -0.62
CA THR A 280 -27.41 -13.57 -1.16
C THR A 280 -28.79 -14.21 -1.31
N ASN A 281 -29.84 -13.61 -0.74
CA ASN A 281 -31.24 -14.01 -0.91
C ASN A 281 -31.94 -13.31 -2.10
N ILE A 282 -31.32 -12.33 -2.78
CA ILE A 282 -31.91 -11.71 -3.98
C ILE A 282 -32.06 -12.76 -5.09
N GLN A 283 -33.29 -12.96 -5.55
CA GLN A 283 -33.65 -13.87 -6.64
C GLN A 283 -33.96 -13.08 -7.91
N PHE A 284 -33.58 -13.66 -9.06
CA PHE A 284 -33.78 -13.08 -10.38
C PHE A 284 -34.72 -13.97 -11.18
N THR A 285 -35.65 -13.38 -11.92
CA THR A 285 -36.51 -14.10 -12.87
C THR A 285 -36.16 -13.66 -14.28
N ARG A 286 -36.24 -14.60 -15.24
CA ARG A 286 -36.02 -14.31 -16.66
C ARG A 286 -37.19 -13.51 -17.20
N ASP A 287 -36.89 -12.52 -18.02
CA ASP A 287 -37.89 -11.89 -18.87
C ASP A 287 -38.20 -12.85 -20.03
N ASP A 288 -39.49 -12.97 -20.39
CA ASP A 288 -39.93 -13.78 -21.53
C ASP A 288 -39.87 -12.99 -22.86
N GLU A 289 -39.81 -11.65 -22.80
CA GLU A 289 -39.75 -10.76 -23.96
C GLU A 289 -38.31 -10.31 -24.31
N THR A 290 -37.36 -10.44 -23.38
CA THR A 290 -35.94 -10.08 -23.57
C THR A 290 -34.99 -11.13 -22.98
N ASP A 291 -33.74 -11.22 -23.44
CA ASP A 291 -32.69 -12.06 -22.82
C ASP A 291 -32.23 -11.56 -21.42
N GLY A 292 -32.99 -10.64 -20.80
CA GLY A 292 -32.68 -9.99 -19.53
C GLY A 292 -33.27 -10.68 -18.30
N VAL A 293 -33.13 -10.02 -17.15
CA VAL A 293 -33.76 -10.41 -15.89
C VAL A 293 -34.33 -9.22 -15.12
N TYR A 294 -35.30 -9.51 -14.26
CA TYR A 294 -35.79 -8.65 -13.20
C TYR A 294 -35.63 -9.34 -11.83
N ILE A 295 -35.80 -8.57 -10.75
CA ILE A 295 -35.72 -9.09 -9.37
C ILE A 295 -37.11 -9.61 -8.97
N GLU A 296 -37.19 -10.82 -8.40
CA GLU A 296 -38.47 -11.48 -8.08
C GLU A 296 -39.15 -10.89 -6.83
N ASP A 297 -38.36 -10.63 -5.79
CA ASP A 297 -38.78 -9.97 -4.55
C ASP A 297 -37.80 -8.84 -4.25
N GLU A 298 -38.31 -7.61 -4.15
CA GLU A 298 -37.51 -6.43 -3.83
C GLU A 298 -37.20 -6.31 -2.34
N TYR A 299 -37.89 -7.01 -1.44
CA TYR A 299 -37.68 -6.86 0.00
C TYR A 299 -36.22 -7.15 0.47
N PRO A 300 -35.53 -8.22 0.01
CA PRO A 300 -34.12 -8.42 0.34
C PRO A 300 -33.23 -7.29 -0.19
N LEU A 301 -33.56 -6.70 -1.34
CA LEU A 301 -32.85 -5.56 -1.91
C LEU A 301 -33.06 -4.27 -1.10
N GLU A 302 -34.31 -3.97 -0.71
CA GLU A 302 -34.66 -2.83 0.16
C GLU A 302 -33.88 -2.89 1.49
N VAL A 303 -33.79 -4.08 2.09
CA VAL A 303 -33.04 -4.31 3.33
C VAL A 303 -31.53 -4.09 3.11
N VAL A 304 -30.95 -4.61 2.00
CA VAL A 304 -29.53 -4.36 1.67
C VAL A 304 -29.26 -2.86 1.49
N CYS A 305 -30.15 -2.15 0.79
CA CYS A 305 -30.01 -0.71 0.58
C CYS A 305 -30.13 0.08 1.89
N THR A 306 -31.05 -0.33 2.77
CA THR A 306 -31.22 0.26 4.10
C THR A 306 -29.98 0.04 4.98
N LEU A 307 -29.51 -1.21 5.09
CA LEU A 307 -28.36 -1.58 5.93
C LEU A 307 -27.06 -0.95 5.43
N LEU A 308 -26.81 -0.95 4.12
CA LEU A 308 -25.58 -0.39 3.52
C LEU A 308 -25.72 1.10 3.16
N ALA A 309 -26.84 1.75 3.48
CA ALA A 309 -27.17 3.13 3.09
C ALA A 309 -26.91 3.40 1.59
N LEU A 310 -27.42 2.55 0.72
CA LEU A 310 -27.32 2.65 -0.74
C LEU A 310 -28.62 3.18 -1.35
N ASP A 311 -28.52 3.66 -2.58
CA ASP A 311 -29.67 3.97 -3.42
C ASP A 311 -30.17 2.69 -4.12
N GLN A 312 -31.48 2.42 -4.00
CA GLN A 312 -32.11 1.20 -4.50
C GLN A 312 -32.11 1.14 -6.03
N GLU A 313 -32.43 2.23 -6.73
CA GLU A 313 -32.43 2.26 -8.19
C GLU A 313 -31.02 2.01 -8.75
N ILE A 314 -30.00 2.60 -8.13
CA ILE A 314 -28.60 2.40 -8.52
C ILE A 314 -28.19 0.94 -8.28
N LEU A 315 -28.55 0.31 -7.16
CA LEU A 315 -28.20 -1.08 -6.89
C LEU A 315 -28.95 -2.06 -7.81
N THR A 316 -30.25 -1.86 -8.06
CA THR A 316 -31.03 -2.62 -9.05
C THR A 316 -30.34 -2.58 -10.41
N MET A 317 -30.07 -1.38 -10.93
CA MET A 317 -29.44 -1.21 -12.24
C MET A 317 -28.04 -1.82 -12.28
N ALA A 318 -27.26 -1.74 -11.19
CA ALA A 318 -25.94 -2.35 -11.11
C ALA A 318 -25.99 -3.89 -11.07
N LEU A 319 -27.06 -4.49 -10.51
CA LEU A 319 -27.28 -5.93 -10.49
C LEU A 319 -27.81 -6.47 -11.83
N ILE A 320 -28.85 -5.85 -12.42
CA ILE A 320 -29.53 -6.38 -13.63
C ILE A 320 -28.93 -5.90 -14.97
N SER A 321 -28.10 -4.86 -14.97
CA SER A 321 -27.53 -4.29 -16.21
C SER A 321 -26.01 -4.14 -16.17
N THR A 322 -25.41 -4.11 -17.36
CA THR A 322 -24.01 -3.80 -17.60
C THR A 322 -23.92 -2.50 -18.39
N PHE A 323 -23.04 -1.59 -17.95
CA PHE A 323 -22.73 -0.36 -18.66
C PHE A 323 -21.39 -0.53 -19.38
N SER A 324 -21.36 -0.22 -20.67
CA SER A 324 -20.15 -0.29 -21.49
C SER A 324 -20.00 0.95 -22.36
N ILE A 325 -18.77 1.36 -22.64
CA ILE A 325 -18.47 2.47 -23.55
C ILE A 325 -17.90 1.87 -24.84
N THR A 326 -18.74 1.78 -25.87
CA THR A 326 -18.34 1.23 -27.16
C THR A 326 -18.20 2.37 -28.16
N LYS A 327 -16.98 2.59 -28.68
CA LYS A 327 -16.67 3.68 -29.64
C LYS A 327 -17.05 5.11 -29.18
N GLY A 328 -17.18 5.32 -27.88
CA GLY A 328 -17.60 6.60 -27.29
C GLY A 328 -19.10 6.72 -27.02
N GLU A 329 -19.90 5.71 -27.40
CA GLU A 329 -21.32 5.63 -27.07
C GLU A 329 -21.52 4.84 -25.76
N HIS A 330 -22.41 5.33 -24.90
CA HIS A 330 -22.80 4.67 -23.67
C HIS A 330 -23.88 3.62 -23.97
N VAL A 331 -23.52 2.34 -23.85
CA VAL A 331 -24.41 1.21 -24.09
C VAL A 331 -24.74 0.54 -22.77
N ILE A 332 -26.02 0.56 -22.41
CA ILE A 332 -26.58 -0.23 -21.30
C ILE A 332 -27.16 -1.50 -21.91
N SER A 333 -26.72 -2.66 -21.43
CA SER A 333 -27.25 -3.97 -21.81
C SER A 333 -27.75 -4.71 -20.58
N LEU A 334 -28.93 -5.31 -20.64
CA LEU A 334 -29.42 -6.21 -19.60
C LEU A 334 -28.50 -7.43 -19.49
N LYS A 335 -28.35 -7.95 -18.28
CA LYS A 335 -27.67 -9.21 -17.99
C LYS A 335 -28.64 -10.36 -18.13
N ASN A 336 -28.12 -11.50 -18.56
CA ASN A 336 -28.87 -12.75 -18.48
C ASN A 336 -28.90 -13.28 -17.03
N PHE A 337 -29.68 -14.36 -16.83
CA PHE A 337 -29.89 -14.97 -15.51
C PHE A 337 -28.60 -15.37 -14.80
N ASP A 338 -27.67 -16.00 -15.51
CA ASP A 338 -26.42 -16.48 -14.92
C ASP A 338 -25.54 -15.29 -14.52
N GLN A 339 -25.36 -14.32 -15.43
CA GLN A 339 -24.62 -13.08 -15.19
C GLN A 339 -25.15 -12.26 -14.01
N ALA A 340 -26.46 -12.26 -13.76
CA ALA A 340 -27.06 -11.54 -12.63
C ALA A 340 -26.80 -12.27 -11.30
N ASN A 341 -26.92 -13.60 -11.28
CA ASN A 341 -26.55 -14.43 -10.12
C ASN A 341 -25.06 -14.28 -9.80
N ASP A 342 -24.19 -14.38 -10.80
CA ASP A 342 -22.74 -14.18 -10.68
C ASP A 342 -22.43 -12.79 -10.11
N CYS A 343 -23.13 -11.76 -10.59
CA CYS A 343 -22.93 -10.37 -10.16
C CYS A 343 -23.33 -10.14 -8.69
N ARG A 344 -24.44 -10.75 -8.24
CA ARG A 344 -24.85 -10.76 -6.82
C ARG A 344 -23.81 -11.49 -5.95
N ASP A 345 -23.38 -12.67 -6.41
CA ASP A 345 -22.51 -13.54 -5.63
C ASP A 345 -21.06 -13.01 -5.57
N ALA A 346 -20.56 -12.39 -6.64
CA ALA A 346 -19.31 -11.62 -6.63
C ALA A 346 -19.35 -10.44 -5.64
N LEU A 347 -20.48 -9.73 -5.53
CA LEU A 347 -20.63 -8.65 -4.55
C LEU A 347 -20.60 -9.18 -3.10
N ALA A 348 -21.29 -10.30 -2.83
CA ALA A 348 -21.29 -10.94 -1.52
C ALA A 348 -19.89 -11.43 -1.11
N LYS A 349 -19.19 -12.13 -2.02
CA LYS A 349 -17.76 -12.53 -1.86
C LYS A 349 -16.89 -11.31 -1.52
N ALA A 350 -17.00 -10.23 -2.30
CA ALA A 350 -16.19 -9.02 -2.14
C ALA A 350 -16.49 -8.24 -0.84
N LEU A 351 -17.76 -8.14 -0.42
CA LEU A 351 -18.13 -7.51 0.85
C LEU A 351 -17.52 -8.27 2.04
N TYR A 352 -17.58 -9.61 2.02
CA TYR A 352 -17.04 -10.43 3.10
C TYR A 352 -15.51 -10.36 3.20
N GLU A 353 -14.81 -10.53 2.08
CA GLU A 353 -13.36 -10.42 1.99
C GLU A 353 -12.87 -9.06 2.54
N ARG A 354 -13.45 -7.97 2.04
CA ARG A 354 -13.06 -6.61 2.45
C ARG A 354 -13.36 -6.34 3.93
N LEU A 355 -14.46 -6.89 4.46
CA LEU A 355 -14.76 -6.85 5.89
C LEU A 355 -13.72 -7.62 6.71
N PHE A 356 -13.35 -8.83 6.30
CA PHE A 356 -12.38 -9.67 7.00
C PHE A 356 -10.98 -9.03 7.05
N SER A 357 -10.49 -8.53 5.91
CA SER A 357 -9.21 -7.80 5.85
C SER A 357 -9.25 -6.47 6.61
N TRP A 358 -10.42 -5.80 6.71
CA TRP A 358 -10.54 -4.60 7.56
C TRP A 358 -10.52 -4.92 9.06
N ILE A 359 -11.25 -5.95 9.51
CA ILE A 359 -11.20 -6.43 10.90
C ILE A 359 -9.74 -6.72 11.27
N GLN A 360 -9.01 -7.42 10.41
CA GLN A 360 -7.58 -7.66 10.56
C GLN A 360 -6.75 -6.39 10.63
N HIS A 361 -6.89 -5.49 9.66
CA HIS A 361 -6.12 -4.25 9.64
C HIS A 361 -6.30 -3.42 10.91
N ASP A 362 -7.53 -3.34 11.43
CA ASP A 362 -7.82 -2.59 12.66
C ASP A 362 -7.27 -3.28 13.91
N LEU A 363 -7.43 -4.61 14.04
CA LEU A 363 -6.77 -5.42 15.08
C LEU A 363 -5.27 -5.11 15.18
N TYR A 364 -4.58 -5.02 14.05
CA TYR A 364 -3.12 -4.79 14.05
C TYR A 364 -2.70 -3.35 14.36
N LYS A 365 -3.56 -2.34 14.16
CA LYS A 365 -3.29 -0.97 14.67
C LYS A 365 -3.13 -0.95 16.20
N HIS A 366 -3.89 -1.80 16.89
CA HIS A 366 -3.92 -1.90 18.35
C HIS A 366 -2.88 -2.86 18.93
N ILE A 367 -2.13 -3.58 18.09
CA ILE A 367 -1.04 -4.51 18.48
C ILE A 367 0.36 -3.88 18.27
N GLN A 368 0.46 -2.71 17.62
CA GLN A 368 1.74 -2.02 17.38
C GLN A 368 2.10 -1.00 18.48
N TYR A 369 3.38 -1.04 18.91
CA TYR A 369 3.92 -0.23 20.01
C TYR A 369 3.92 1.29 19.70
N ARG A 370 2.97 2.05 20.27
CA ARG A 370 2.95 3.54 20.21
C ARG A 370 4.00 4.15 21.16
N ASN A 371 5.08 4.72 20.61
CA ASN A 371 5.97 5.60 21.40
C ASN A 371 5.18 6.85 21.82
N HIS A 372 5.03 7.06 23.13
CA HIS A 372 4.34 8.22 23.68
C HIS A 372 5.30 9.42 23.77
N SER A 373 5.42 10.18 22.67
CA SER A 373 5.96 11.54 22.69
C SER A 373 4.84 12.54 22.40
N PRO A 374 4.80 13.71 23.08
CA PRO A 374 3.74 14.69 22.86
C PRO A 374 3.76 15.25 21.43
N PRO A 375 2.62 15.68 20.87
CA PRO A 375 2.55 16.25 19.52
C PRO A 375 3.48 17.45 19.36
N HIS A 376 4.33 17.44 18.32
CA HIS A 376 5.29 18.52 18.08
C HIS A 376 5.58 18.72 16.58
N ILE A 377 5.82 19.96 16.13
CA ILE A 377 6.12 20.26 14.72
C ILE A 377 7.38 19.56 14.21
N PHE A 378 8.36 19.32 15.09
CA PHE A 378 9.55 18.52 14.76
C PHE A 378 9.18 17.08 14.44
N TRP A 379 8.16 16.49 15.06
CA TRP A 379 7.71 15.16 14.66
C TRP A 379 7.19 15.16 13.22
N VAL A 380 6.45 16.19 12.79
CA VAL A 380 5.97 16.31 11.40
C VAL A 380 7.14 16.48 10.43
N ALA A 381 8.15 17.29 10.80
CA ALA A 381 9.35 17.53 9.99
C ALA A 381 10.26 16.30 9.89
N ASP A 382 10.51 15.63 11.02
CA ASP A 382 11.26 14.39 11.14
C ASP A 382 10.55 13.23 10.45
N HIS A 383 9.22 13.10 10.60
CA HIS A 383 8.41 12.12 9.88
C HIS A 383 8.46 12.35 8.37
N ALA A 384 8.38 13.60 7.91
CA ALA A 384 8.53 13.93 6.49
C ALA A 384 9.97 13.69 5.99
N TYR A 385 11.00 14.07 6.73
CA TYR A 385 12.40 13.78 6.34
C TYR A 385 12.72 12.29 6.36
N ARG A 386 12.21 11.54 7.36
CA ARG A 386 12.30 10.08 7.39
C ARG A 386 11.55 9.46 6.23
N LYS A 387 10.31 9.85 5.93
CA LYS A 387 9.60 9.37 4.72
C LYS A 387 10.40 9.67 3.45
N LEU A 388 10.94 10.88 3.30
CA LEU A 388 11.81 11.24 2.17
C LEU A 388 13.04 10.31 2.06
N CYS A 389 13.64 9.95 3.20
CA CYS A 389 14.81 9.06 3.23
C CYS A 389 14.47 7.57 3.10
N LEU A 390 13.30 7.15 3.57
CA LEU A 390 12.81 5.76 3.60
C LEU A 390 12.14 5.38 2.28
N SER A 391 11.11 6.12 1.88
CA SER A 391 10.31 5.86 0.69
C SER A 391 10.80 6.62 -0.55
N LYS A 392 12.04 7.15 -0.53
CA LYS A 392 12.78 7.90 -1.58
C LYS A 392 11.90 8.78 -2.51
N GLN A 393 10.81 9.32 -1.96
CA GLN A 393 9.75 10.04 -2.63
C GLN A 393 9.76 11.48 -2.13
N SER A 394 9.61 12.43 -3.04
CA SER A 394 9.44 13.84 -2.72
C SER A 394 8.28 14.02 -1.72
N GLN A 395 8.60 14.39 -0.48
CA GLN A 395 7.60 14.65 0.53
C GLN A 395 7.14 16.11 0.46
N CYS A 396 5.84 16.32 0.65
CA CYS A 396 5.26 17.66 0.77
C CYS A 396 4.80 17.87 2.21
N ILE A 397 5.24 18.98 2.82
CA ILE A 397 4.73 19.46 4.10
C ILE A 397 3.86 20.67 3.79
N ILE A 398 2.55 20.55 4.01
CA ILE A 398 1.62 21.66 3.83
C ILE A 398 1.38 22.29 5.21
N VAL A 399 1.71 23.58 5.35
CA VAL A 399 1.53 24.34 6.59
C VAL A 399 0.38 25.33 6.40
N THR A 400 -0.79 25.01 6.95
CA THR A 400 -2.02 25.82 6.88
C THR A 400 -2.31 26.50 8.23
N GLY A 401 -3.28 27.42 8.25
CA GLY A 401 -3.70 28.18 9.45
C GLY A 401 -3.97 29.66 9.17
N GLU A 402 -4.56 30.35 10.13
CA GLU A 402 -4.93 31.77 10.05
C GLU A 402 -3.70 32.71 10.06
N SER A 403 -3.89 33.99 9.72
CA SER A 403 -2.77 34.95 9.81
C SER A 403 -2.29 35.08 11.26
N GLY A 404 -0.98 35.21 11.47
CA GLY A 404 -0.39 35.22 12.82
C GLY A 404 -0.24 33.84 13.50
N SER A 405 -0.82 32.75 12.97
CA SER A 405 -0.82 31.41 13.61
C SER A 405 0.55 30.68 13.65
N GLY A 406 1.67 31.39 13.48
CA GLY A 406 3.02 30.82 13.54
C GLY A 406 3.44 29.94 12.35
N LYS A 407 2.74 30.00 11.20
CA LYS A 407 3.05 29.20 10.00
C LYS A 407 4.50 29.36 9.52
N THR A 408 4.95 30.60 9.38
CA THR A 408 6.29 30.94 8.86
C THR A 408 7.40 30.49 9.80
N GLU A 409 7.23 30.73 11.11
CA GLU A 409 8.17 30.28 12.14
C GLU A 409 8.20 28.75 12.28
N SER A 410 7.03 28.10 12.25
CA SER A 410 6.93 26.64 12.17
C SER A 410 7.71 26.11 10.96
N THR A 411 7.56 26.74 9.79
CA THR A 411 8.29 26.35 8.58
C THR A 411 9.81 26.53 8.73
N LYS A 412 10.28 27.65 9.30
CA LYS A 412 11.71 27.88 9.61
C LYS A 412 12.26 26.82 10.55
N LEU A 413 11.54 26.51 11.63
CA LEU A 413 11.92 25.51 12.63
C LEU A 413 11.94 24.09 12.04
N MET A 414 10.94 23.75 11.22
CA MET A 414 10.87 22.46 10.53
C MET A 414 11.99 22.31 9.50
N VAL A 415 12.27 23.32 8.67
CA VAL A 415 13.40 23.30 7.72
C VAL A 415 14.74 23.19 8.44
N SER A 416 14.92 23.93 9.54
CA SER A 416 16.15 23.86 10.35
C SER A 416 16.34 22.47 10.97
N HIS A 417 15.25 21.84 11.43
CA HIS A 417 15.26 20.48 11.94
C HIS A 417 15.58 19.45 10.84
N ILE A 418 15.03 19.61 9.64
CA ILE A 418 15.33 18.76 8.48
C ILE A 418 16.81 18.88 8.07
N ILE A 419 17.36 20.10 8.07
CA ILE A 419 18.79 20.36 7.80
C ILE A 419 19.67 19.70 8.89
N TYR A 420 19.29 19.81 10.16
CA TYR A 420 19.98 19.15 11.27
C TYR A 420 19.99 17.61 11.11
N CYS A 421 18.83 17.02 10.78
CA CYS A 421 18.71 15.59 10.51
C CYS A 421 19.47 15.12 9.24
N SER A 422 19.85 16.04 8.34
CA SER A 422 20.67 15.78 7.16
C SER A 422 22.18 15.60 7.47
N GLY A 423 22.60 15.95 8.69
CA GLY A 423 23.92 15.62 9.26
C GLY A 423 25.03 16.66 9.02
N ASN A 424 25.95 16.75 9.98
CA ASN A 424 27.03 17.76 10.04
C ASN A 424 28.21 17.55 9.07
N SER A 425 28.11 16.63 8.09
CA SER A 425 29.23 16.29 7.17
C SER A 425 29.08 16.89 5.76
N GLY A 426 28.17 17.85 5.59
CA GLY A 426 27.90 18.56 4.34
C GLY A 426 28.35 20.02 4.35
N ASP A 427 28.18 20.67 3.21
CA ASP A 427 28.49 22.09 3.01
C ASP A 427 27.64 22.98 3.93
N ARG A 428 28.27 23.45 5.02
CA ARG A 428 27.65 24.31 6.04
C ARG A 428 27.28 25.69 5.48
N GLU A 429 27.93 26.13 4.41
CA GLU A 429 27.62 27.40 3.75
C GLU A 429 26.30 27.30 2.99
N LEU A 430 26.09 26.20 2.25
CA LEU A 430 24.80 25.89 1.63
C LEU A 430 23.65 25.81 2.65
N GLN A 431 23.88 25.14 3.79
CA GLN A 431 22.88 25.03 4.86
C GLN A 431 22.47 26.41 5.40
N ASN A 432 23.42 27.30 5.65
CA ASN A 432 23.15 28.67 6.10
C ASN A 432 22.37 29.47 5.03
N ARG A 433 22.76 29.40 3.75
CA ARG A 433 22.07 30.08 2.64
C ARG A 433 20.60 29.65 2.51
N ILE A 434 20.28 28.37 2.74
CA ILE A 434 18.89 27.87 2.71
C ILE A 434 18.06 28.47 3.85
N ILE A 435 18.63 28.62 5.05
CA ILE A 435 17.95 29.23 6.21
C ILE A 435 17.75 30.74 5.98
N GLU A 436 18.79 31.45 5.52
CA GLU A 436 18.78 32.89 5.25
C GLU A 436 17.86 33.32 4.09
N THR A 437 17.45 32.38 3.24
CA THR A 437 16.48 32.61 2.16
C THR A 437 15.10 33.07 2.68
N SER A 438 14.70 32.68 3.90
CA SER A 438 13.40 33.08 4.45
C SER A 438 13.35 34.55 4.89
N PRO A 439 14.24 35.05 5.77
CA PRO A 439 14.29 36.47 6.13
C PRO A 439 14.40 37.43 4.94
N LEU A 440 15.14 37.06 3.88
CA LEU A 440 15.27 37.90 2.69
C LEU A 440 13.95 38.02 1.92
N LEU A 441 13.28 36.90 1.63
CA LEU A 441 11.99 36.92 0.93
C LEU A 441 10.87 37.53 1.78
N GLU A 442 10.94 37.44 3.10
CA GLU A 442 10.01 38.11 4.01
C GLU A 442 10.13 39.64 3.91
N ALA A 443 11.34 40.19 3.75
CA ALA A 443 11.51 41.64 3.62
C ALA A 443 10.87 42.23 2.35
N PHE A 444 10.86 41.48 1.24
CA PHE A 444 10.25 41.89 -0.04
C PHE A 444 8.84 41.31 -0.27
N GLY A 445 8.38 40.37 0.55
CA GLY A 445 7.13 39.63 0.32
C GLY A 445 6.10 39.75 1.46
N ASN A 446 6.51 40.26 2.63
CA ASN A 446 5.62 40.50 3.76
C ASN A 446 5.31 42.00 3.92
N ALA A 447 4.18 42.28 4.55
CA ALA A 447 3.74 43.62 4.92
C ALA A 447 3.02 43.59 6.28
N GLN A 448 2.92 44.76 6.92
CA GLN A 448 2.11 44.94 8.14
C GLN A 448 0.64 45.07 7.76
N THR A 449 -0.21 44.29 8.44
CA THR A 449 -1.68 44.38 8.40
C THR A 449 -2.23 44.65 9.79
N CYS A 450 -3.50 45.03 9.88
CA CYS A 450 -4.20 45.26 11.15
C CYS A 450 -4.17 44.05 12.13
N MET A 451 -3.97 42.82 11.63
CA MET A 451 -3.92 41.59 12.42
C MET A 451 -2.50 41.08 12.70
N ASN A 452 -1.50 41.49 11.91
CA ASN A 452 -0.15 40.94 11.98
C ASN A 452 0.88 41.92 11.39
N GLN A 453 1.88 42.29 12.20
CA GLN A 453 2.95 43.20 11.82
C GLN A 453 3.90 42.66 10.74
N ASN A 454 3.94 41.34 10.52
CA ASN A 454 4.79 40.70 9.50
C ASN A 454 3.99 39.60 8.76
N SER A 455 3.00 40.02 7.97
CA SER A 455 2.11 39.10 7.24
C SER A 455 2.66 38.81 5.84
N SER A 456 2.92 37.55 5.52
CA SER A 456 3.26 37.15 4.15
C SER A 456 2.13 37.43 3.17
N ARG A 457 2.44 38.12 2.07
CA ARG A 457 1.52 38.50 0.99
C ARG A 457 1.89 37.84 -0.34
N PHE A 458 2.53 36.68 -0.26
CA PHE A 458 2.84 35.79 -1.37
C PHE A 458 2.83 34.34 -0.89
N GLY A 459 2.57 33.41 -1.81
CA GLY A 459 2.76 31.98 -1.61
C GLY A 459 4.21 31.58 -1.84
N LYS A 460 4.74 30.72 -0.95
CA LYS A 460 6.11 30.23 -0.99
C LYS A 460 6.13 28.70 -0.98
N TYR A 461 6.70 28.11 -2.02
CA TYR A 461 7.02 26.68 -2.07
C TYR A 461 8.54 26.50 -2.06
N LEU A 462 9.06 25.89 -0.98
CA LEU A 462 10.49 25.61 -0.82
C LEU A 462 10.75 24.12 -1.11
N GLN A 463 11.34 23.84 -2.27
CA GLN A 463 11.83 22.52 -2.63
C GLN A 463 13.25 22.35 -2.09
N LEU A 464 13.45 21.42 -1.15
CA LEU A 464 14.77 21.03 -0.69
C LEU A 464 15.26 19.82 -1.50
N ASN A 465 16.47 19.88 -2.04
CA ASN A 465 17.05 18.82 -2.87
C ASN A 465 18.06 18.03 -2.05
N PHE A 466 17.90 16.71 -2.01
CA PHE A 466 18.77 15.79 -1.27
C PHE A 466 19.38 14.75 -2.22
N THR A 467 20.54 14.22 -1.83
CA THR A 467 21.09 12.97 -2.38
C THR A 467 20.24 11.78 -1.98
N ASP A 468 20.43 10.67 -2.69
CA ASP A 468 19.88 9.35 -2.32
C ASP A 468 20.23 8.95 -0.87
N ASN A 469 21.33 9.47 -0.33
CA ASN A 469 21.81 9.25 1.05
C ASN A 469 21.27 10.27 2.07
N GLY A 470 20.24 11.06 1.74
CA GLY A 470 19.60 12.01 2.67
C GLY A 470 20.40 13.30 2.94
N ARG A 471 21.59 13.48 2.35
CA ARG A 471 22.37 14.73 2.47
C ARG A 471 21.81 15.81 1.55
N ILE A 472 21.58 17.01 2.08
CA ILE A 472 21.13 18.17 1.32
C ILE A 472 22.20 18.62 0.30
N VAL A 473 21.79 18.88 -0.94
CA VAL A 473 22.68 19.29 -2.06
C VAL A 473 22.22 20.56 -2.78
N GLY A 474 21.06 21.08 -2.41
CA GLY A 474 20.57 22.34 -2.91
C GLY A 474 19.15 22.61 -2.43
N ALA A 475 18.61 23.72 -2.88
CA ALA A 475 17.20 24.05 -2.71
C ALA A 475 16.72 24.87 -3.91
N LYS A 476 15.40 25.03 -4.02
CA LYS A 476 14.76 25.90 -4.99
C LYS A 476 13.49 26.47 -4.39
N VAL A 477 13.34 27.79 -4.42
CA VAL A 477 12.12 28.50 -4.06
C VAL A 477 11.29 28.74 -5.30
N TYR A 478 9.98 28.63 -5.15
CA TYR A 478 8.99 29.07 -6.12
C TYR A 478 8.04 30.03 -5.40
N GLU A 479 7.84 31.19 -6.01
CA GLU A 479 6.88 32.21 -5.62
C GLU A 479 5.59 32.07 -6.43
N TYR A 480 4.46 32.40 -5.81
CA TYR A 480 3.16 32.48 -6.47
C TYR A 480 2.25 33.48 -5.75
N LEU A 481 1.28 34.05 -6.45
CA LEU A 481 0.24 34.93 -5.87
C LEU A 481 0.80 36.08 -5.01
N LEU A 482 1.85 36.77 -5.47
CA LEU A 482 2.33 38.00 -4.86
C LEU A 482 1.24 39.09 -4.96
N GLU A 483 0.88 39.70 -3.83
CA GLU A 483 -0.10 40.80 -3.75
C GLU A 483 0.48 42.11 -4.30
N LYS A 484 0.72 42.15 -5.61
CA LYS A 484 1.28 43.33 -6.29
C LYS A 484 0.38 44.57 -6.21
N SER A 485 -0.93 44.43 -5.91
CA SER A 485 -1.81 45.56 -5.60
C SER A 485 -1.30 46.42 -4.44
N ARG A 486 -0.55 45.85 -3.49
CA ARG A 486 0.04 46.57 -2.35
C ARG A 486 1.10 47.60 -2.73
N ILE A 487 1.54 47.62 -3.99
CA ILE A 487 2.41 48.65 -4.57
C ILE A 487 1.66 49.94 -4.91
N VAL A 488 0.32 49.91 -4.99
CA VAL A 488 -0.47 51.09 -5.39
C VAL A 488 -1.58 51.44 -4.39
N GLN A 489 -2.04 50.47 -3.60
CA GLN A 489 -3.03 50.67 -2.54
C GLN A 489 -2.93 49.57 -1.46
N HIS A 490 -3.16 49.96 -0.20
CA HIS A 490 -3.35 49.04 0.94
C HIS A 490 -4.47 49.56 1.85
N GLY A 491 -4.88 48.76 2.84
CA GLY A 491 -5.89 49.17 3.80
C GLY A 491 -5.41 50.30 4.72
N SER A 492 -6.35 50.90 5.44
CA SER A 492 -6.06 51.76 6.59
C SER A 492 -5.43 50.95 7.73
N ASN A 493 -4.48 51.53 8.45
CA ASN A 493 -3.69 50.90 9.51
C ASN A 493 -2.88 49.68 8.99
N GLU A 494 -2.42 49.77 7.74
CA GLU A 494 -1.57 48.79 7.07
C GLU A 494 -0.39 49.48 6.37
N ARG A 495 0.66 48.72 6.06
CA ARG A 495 1.82 49.20 5.30
C ARG A 495 1.92 48.51 3.93
N THR A 496 2.73 49.08 3.04
CA THR A 496 3.26 48.34 1.88
C THR A 496 4.34 47.32 2.32
N PHE A 497 5.05 46.70 1.37
CA PHE A 497 6.12 45.75 1.66
C PHE A 497 7.25 46.37 2.49
N HIS A 498 7.77 45.62 3.46
CA HIS A 498 8.69 46.15 4.47
C HIS A 498 9.96 46.80 3.91
N PHE A 499 10.50 46.29 2.79
CA PHE A 499 11.77 46.78 2.25
C PHE A 499 11.75 48.28 1.90
N PHE A 500 10.61 48.86 1.52
CA PHE A 500 10.54 50.30 1.24
C PHE A 500 10.82 51.14 2.50
N TYR A 501 10.28 50.74 3.66
CA TYR A 501 10.56 51.39 4.95
C TYR A 501 12.02 51.15 5.39
N TYR A 502 12.55 49.95 5.15
CA TYR A 502 13.96 49.63 5.41
C TYR A 502 14.91 50.50 4.57
N LEU A 503 14.57 50.80 3.31
CA LEU A 503 15.36 51.65 2.42
C LEU A 503 15.53 53.06 3.00
N PHE A 504 14.44 53.72 3.40
CA PHE A 504 14.50 55.05 4.01
C PHE A 504 15.22 55.09 5.36
N ALA A 505 15.05 54.07 6.20
CA ALA A 505 15.70 54.03 7.51
C ALA A 505 17.19 53.64 7.45
N GLY A 506 17.62 52.99 6.36
CA GLY A 506 18.91 52.31 6.27
C GLY A 506 19.92 52.88 5.27
N LEU A 507 19.49 53.67 4.30
CA LEU A 507 20.40 54.41 3.41
C LEU A 507 21.03 55.61 4.13
N GLU A 508 22.28 55.89 3.82
CA GLU A 508 22.95 57.10 4.28
C GLU A 508 22.54 58.30 3.41
N LYS A 509 22.73 59.53 3.91
CA LYS A 509 22.22 60.76 3.26
C LYS A 509 22.72 60.95 1.82
N GLU A 510 23.92 60.46 1.52
CA GLU A 510 24.52 60.50 0.19
C GLU A 510 23.82 59.55 -0.78
N ASP A 511 23.47 58.34 -0.33
CA ASP A 511 22.71 57.36 -1.11
C ASP A 511 21.26 57.83 -1.33
N LEU A 512 20.61 58.42 -0.31
CA LEU A 512 19.26 58.99 -0.43
C LEU A 512 19.21 60.05 -1.55
N ASN A 513 20.19 60.96 -1.57
CA ASN A 513 20.32 61.96 -2.63
C ASN A 513 20.55 61.30 -4.01
N TYR A 514 21.40 60.27 -4.10
CA TYR A 514 21.67 59.54 -5.35
C TYR A 514 20.42 58.87 -5.93
N PHE A 515 19.54 58.35 -5.06
CA PHE A 515 18.26 57.75 -5.47
C PHE A 515 17.09 58.75 -5.54
N HIS A 516 17.35 60.06 -5.36
CA HIS A 516 16.35 61.13 -5.31
C HIS A 516 15.27 60.97 -4.21
N LEU A 517 15.60 60.21 -3.16
CA LEU A 517 14.70 59.88 -2.05
C LEU A 517 14.66 61.01 -1.01
N ASN A 518 13.54 61.73 -1.00
CA ASN A 518 13.28 62.87 -0.10
C ASN A 518 12.61 62.41 1.21
N ASP A 519 11.76 63.26 1.83
CA ASP A 519 11.00 62.90 3.02
C ASP A 519 10.05 61.71 2.72
N PRO A 520 10.08 60.60 3.47
CA PRO A 520 9.16 59.47 3.30
C PRO A 520 7.67 59.89 3.29
N GLU A 521 7.30 60.96 4.01
CA GLU A 521 5.95 61.54 4.04
C GLU A 521 5.53 62.21 2.71
N THR A 522 6.37 62.14 1.67
CA THR A 522 6.02 62.58 0.30
C THR A 522 5.59 61.45 -0.63
N TYR A 523 5.80 60.18 -0.26
CA TYR A 523 5.56 59.04 -1.14
C TYR A 523 4.21 58.37 -0.90
N ARG A 524 3.34 58.35 -1.91
CA ARG A 524 1.94 57.87 -1.83
C ARG A 524 1.84 56.43 -1.30
N ILE A 525 2.70 55.54 -1.76
CA ILE A 525 2.76 54.11 -1.39
C ILE A 525 3.15 53.86 0.09
N LEU A 526 3.73 54.85 0.79
CA LEU A 526 4.13 54.69 2.19
C LEU A 526 3.09 55.20 3.19
N LYS A 527 2.19 56.09 2.73
CA LYS A 527 1.20 56.77 3.57
C LYS A 527 0.08 55.84 3.97
N ASP A 528 -0.29 55.90 5.25
CA ASP A 528 -1.55 55.28 5.68
C ASP A 528 -2.74 56.10 5.18
N PRO A 529 -3.76 55.49 4.56
CA PRO A 529 -5.04 56.15 4.29
C PRO A 529 -5.72 56.76 5.54
N SER A 530 -5.37 56.34 6.76
CA SER A 530 -5.84 56.93 8.02
C SER A 530 -5.11 58.22 8.44
N GLY A 531 -3.99 58.55 7.79
CA GLY A 531 -3.15 59.70 8.14
C GLY A 531 -2.13 59.46 9.25
N GLU A 532 -1.87 58.19 9.63
CA GLU A 532 -0.70 57.87 10.47
C GLU A 532 0.63 58.19 9.77
N LYS A 533 1.62 58.59 10.56
CA LYS A 533 2.99 58.85 10.07
C LYS A 533 3.63 57.58 9.54
N VAL A 534 4.42 57.71 8.47
CA VAL A 534 5.17 56.59 7.86
C VAL A 534 6.05 55.87 8.90
N PHE A 535 6.67 56.63 9.79
CA PHE A 535 7.39 56.13 10.97
C PHE A 535 6.72 56.69 12.26
N PRO A 536 5.91 55.89 12.98
CA PRO A 536 5.17 56.35 14.15
C PRO A 536 6.04 56.82 15.33
N ASN A 537 7.27 56.27 15.45
CA ASN A 537 8.20 56.58 16.53
C ASN A 537 9.65 56.23 16.15
N GLN A 538 10.61 56.74 16.92
CA GLN A 538 12.05 56.48 16.69
C GLN A 538 12.40 54.99 16.78
N THR A 539 11.74 54.22 17.65
CA THR A 539 11.99 52.78 17.82
C THR A 539 11.64 51.95 16.57
N ASP A 540 10.59 52.33 15.84
CA ASP A 540 10.21 51.71 14.55
C ASP A 540 11.22 52.08 13.45
N PHE A 541 11.68 53.34 13.40
CA PHE A 541 12.75 53.76 12.50
C PHE A 541 14.06 53.00 12.77
N ASP A 542 14.49 52.92 14.03
CA ASP A 542 15.72 52.20 14.44
C ASP A 542 15.61 50.70 14.13
N HIS A 543 14.43 50.11 14.30
CA HIS A 543 14.15 48.72 13.91
C HIS A 543 14.27 48.52 12.39
N CYS A 544 13.66 49.41 11.59
CA CYS A 544 13.79 49.39 10.13
C CYS A 544 15.26 49.54 9.68
N ARG A 545 16.05 50.39 10.35
CA ARG A 545 17.50 50.54 10.08
C ARG A 545 18.28 49.27 10.42
N GLN A 546 17.96 48.60 11.52
CA GLN A 546 18.57 47.32 11.88
C GLN A 546 18.21 46.22 10.86
N MET A 547 16.95 46.17 10.42
CA MET A 547 16.48 45.23 9.42
C MET A 547 17.15 45.47 8.07
N PHE A 548 17.26 46.72 7.60
CA PHE A 548 17.98 47.06 6.37
C PHE A 548 19.42 46.50 6.36
N ASN A 549 20.19 46.78 7.42
CA ASN A 549 21.56 46.29 7.56
C ASN A 549 21.62 44.76 7.59
N THR A 550 20.64 44.12 8.24
CA THR A 550 20.52 42.66 8.27
C THR A 550 20.26 42.09 6.86
N GLN A 551 19.33 42.67 6.10
CA GLN A 551 19.02 42.23 4.74
C GLN A 551 20.16 42.49 3.76
N LYS A 552 20.82 43.66 3.83
CA LYS A 552 22.00 43.99 3.01
C LYS A 552 23.14 43.00 3.26
N ASN A 553 23.36 42.58 4.50
CA ASN A 553 24.33 41.54 4.85
C ASN A 553 23.91 40.14 4.36
N ILE A 554 22.63 39.78 4.45
CA ILE A 554 22.11 38.52 3.90
C ILE A 554 22.30 38.48 2.37
N MET A 555 21.94 39.54 1.64
CA MET A 555 22.16 39.64 0.19
C MET A 555 23.63 39.40 -0.17
N LYS A 556 24.58 40.00 0.55
CA LYS A 556 26.02 39.76 0.36
C LYS A 556 26.42 38.31 0.63
N ARG A 557 25.96 37.70 1.74
CA ARG A 557 26.25 36.27 2.06
C ARG A 557 25.59 35.29 1.08
N MET A 558 24.45 35.65 0.50
CA MET A 558 23.80 34.86 -0.53
C MET A 558 24.53 34.96 -1.88
N GLY A 559 25.33 36.02 -2.11
CA GLY A 559 26.17 36.17 -3.31
C GLY A 559 25.76 37.30 -4.25
N PHE A 560 24.87 38.20 -3.83
CA PHE A 560 24.56 39.42 -4.58
C PHE A 560 25.78 40.35 -4.56
N THR A 561 26.19 40.84 -5.74
CA THR A 561 27.26 41.85 -5.81
C THR A 561 26.76 43.22 -5.36
N ASP A 562 27.66 44.15 -5.05
CA ASP A 562 27.26 45.54 -4.75
C ASP A 562 26.52 46.21 -5.93
N LYS A 563 26.76 45.76 -7.18
CA LYS A 563 25.98 46.19 -8.35
C LYS A 563 24.56 45.63 -8.34
N ASP A 564 24.39 44.35 -8.01
CA ASP A 564 23.08 43.71 -7.88
C ASP A 564 22.23 44.40 -6.80
N ILE A 565 22.84 44.70 -5.65
CA ILE A 565 22.19 45.42 -4.54
C ILE A 565 21.81 46.84 -4.99
N ASN A 566 22.70 47.56 -5.68
CA ASN A 566 22.40 48.89 -6.21
C ASN A 566 21.23 48.85 -7.22
N ILE A 567 21.20 47.89 -8.15
CA ILE A 567 20.08 47.72 -9.11
C ILE A 567 18.74 47.50 -8.38
N VAL A 568 18.73 46.68 -7.31
CA VAL A 568 17.52 46.48 -6.49
C VAL A 568 17.05 47.82 -5.89
N PHE A 569 17.96 48.63 -5.34
CA PHE A 569 17.62 49.92 -4.75
C PHE A 569 17.17 50.94 -5.82
N THR A 570 17.80 50.95 -6.99
CA THR A 570 17.40 51.77 -8.15
C THR A 570 15.95 51.47 -8.56
N ILE A 571 15.59 50.19 -8.71
CA ILE A 571 14.25 49.80 -9.15
C ILE A 571 13.20 50.10 -8.06
N LEU A 572 13.50 49.85 -6.77
CA LEU A 572 12.60 50.24 -5.67
C LEU A 572 12.36 51.75 -5.64
N SER A 573 13.43 52.55 -5.81
CA SER A 573 13.35 54.01 -5.82
C SER A 573 12.55 54.51 -7.03
N ALA A 574 12.77 53.93 -8.21
CA ALA A 574 11.96 54.21 -9.39
C ALA A 574 10.46 53.86 -9.17
N ILE A 575 10.13 52.78 -8.44
CA ILE A 575 8.72 52.46 -8.11
C ILE A 575 8.11 53.50 -7.16
N LEU A 576 8.87 53.99 -6.17
CA LEU A 576 8.43 55.08 -5.28
C LEU A 576 8.07 56.34 -6.09
N HIS A 577 8.94 56.77 -7.02
CA HIS A 577 8.68 57.93 -7.87
C HIS A 577 7.57 57.68 -8.92
N LEU A 578 7.53 56.49 -9.53
CA LEU A 578 6.51 56.13 -10.51
C LEU A 578 5.09 56.16 -9.92
N THR A 579 4.90 55.71 -8.67
CA THR A 579 3.59 55.77 -7.99
C THR A 579 3.19 57.19 -7.55
N ASN A 580 4.14 58.12 -7.53
CA ASN A 580 3.92 59.54 -7.26
C ASN A 580 3.57 60.36 -8.52
N ILE A 581 3.64 59.81 -9.74
CA ILE A 581 3.19 60.51 -10.95
C ILE A 581 1.68 60.77 -10.86
N GLN A 582 1.30 62.04 -10.89
CA GLN A 582 -0.09 62.52 -10.88
C GLN A 582 -0.50 62.97 -12.29
N PHE A 583 -1.78 62.76 -12.60
CA PHE A 583 -2.38 63.11 -13.87
C PHE A 583 -3.47 64.15 -13.64
N THR A 584 -3.53 65.17 -14.47
CA THR A 584 -4.62 66.14 -14.48
C THR A 584 -5.47 65.93 -15.73
N ARG A 585 -6.78 66.14 -15.61
CA ARG A 585 -7.70 66.06 -16.75
C ARG A 585 -7.53 67.29 -17.64
N ASP A 586 -7.60 67.09 -18.94
CA ASP A 586 -7.86 68.18 -19.88
C ASP A 586 -9.33 68.61 -19.74
N ASP A 587 -9.60 69.91 -19.77
CA ASP A 587 -10.96 70.46 -19.71
C ASP A 587 -11.62 70.50 -21.11
N GLU A 588 -10.82 70.42 -22.19
CA GLU A 588 -11.31 70.44 -23.58
C GLU A 588 -11.39 69.04 -24.23
N THR A 589 -10.70 68.04 -23.68
CA THR A 589 -10.71 66.64 -24.17
C THR A 589 -10.85 65.62 -23.04
N ASP A 590 -11.30 64.39 -23.32
CA ASP A 590 -11.30 63.29 -22.32
C ASP A 590 -9.88 62.70 -22.09
N GLY A 591 -8.84 63.49 -22.35
CA GLY A 591 -7.43 63.15 -22.20
C GLY A 591 -6.85 63.56 -20.84
N VAL A 592 -5.58 63.24 -20.64
CA VAL A 592 -4.80 63.70 -19.48
C VAL A 592 -3.39 64.15 -19.85
N TYR A 593 -2.85 65.03 -18.99
CA TYR A 593 -1.44 65.39 -18.94
C TYR A 593 -0.86 65.06 -17.56
N ILE A 594 0.46 65.09 -17.42
CA ILE A 594 1.17 64.86 -16.16
C ILE A 594 1.25 66.20 -15.39
N GLU A 595 0.91 66.18 -14.11
CA GLU A 595 0.82 67.40 -13.27
C GLU A 595 2.20 67.92 -12.83
N ASP A 596 3.09 67.00 -12.46
CA ASP A 596 4.47 67.24 -12.05
C ASP A 596 5.37 66.29 -12.82
N GLU A 597 6.28 66.84 -13.63
CA GLU A 597 7.24 66.05 -14.41
C GLU A 597 8.43 65.57 -13.56
N TYR A 598 8.70 66.13 -12.38
CA TYR A 598 9.88 65.74 -11.59
C TYR A 598 9.89 64.24 -11.20
N PRO A 599 8.78 63.62 -10.73
CA PRO A 599 8.76 62.18 -10.50
C PRO A 599 8.99 61.35 -11.77
N LEU A 600 8.57 61.85 -12.95
CA LEU A 600 8.80 61.22 -14.24
C LEU A 600 10.27 61.31 -14.66
N GLU A 601 10.89 62.49 -14.59
CA GLU A 601 12.32 62.72 -14.85
C GLU A 601 13.20 61.78 -14.02
N VAL A 602 12.89 61.64 -12.72
CA VAL A 602 13.60 60.73 -11.81
C VAL A 602 13.44 59.26 -12.23
N VAL A 603 12.22 58.83 -12.61
CA VAL A 603 11.99 57.47 -13.12
C VAL A 603 12.79 57.20 -14.40
N CYS A 604 12.79 58.16 -15.33
CA CYS A 604 13.56 58.06 -16.57
C CYS A 604 15.07 57.97 -16.31
N THR A 605 15.57 58.77 -15.37
CA THR A 605 16.98 58.76 -14.95
C THR A 605 17.37 57.42 -14.31
N LEU A 606 16.58 56.93 -13.34
CA LEU A 606 16.88 55.70 -12.62
C LEU A 606 16.74 54.44 -13.49
N LEU A 607 15.77 54.39 -14.40
CA LEU A 607 15.53 53.24 -15.28
C LEU A 607 16.22 53.35 -16.64
N ALA A 608 16.95 54.44 -16.91
CA ALA A 608 17.57 54.77 -18.20
C ALA A 608 16.56 54.71 -19.37
N LEU A 609 15.40 55.35 -19.18
CA LEU A 609 14.33 55.46 -20.17
C LEU A 609 14.34 56.84 -20.83
N ASP A 610 13.81 56.89 -22.06
CA ASP A 610 13.51 58.15 -22.73
C ASP A 610 12.22 58.78 -22.17
N GLN A 611 12.28 60.07 -21.86
CA GLN A 611 11.18 60.80 -21.19
C GLN A 611 9.97 60.98 -22.10
N GLU A 612 10.16 61.32 -23.38
CA GLU A 612 9.05 61.48 -24.33
C GLU A 612 8.32 60.14 -24.54
N MET A 613 9.08 59.04 -24.67
CA MET A 613 8.54 57.70 -24.82
C MET A 613 7.76 57.25 -23.58
N LEU A 614 8.24 57.53 -22.37
CA LEU A 614 7.52 57.17 -21.14
C LEU A 614 6.27 58.04 -20.94
N THR A 615 6.34 59.35 -21.21
CA THR A 615 5.17 60.24 -21.23
C THR A 615 4.10 59.70 -22.17
N MET A 616 4.45 59.46 -23.43
CA MET A 616 3.53 58.93 -24.44
C MET A 616 2.98 57.55 -24.05
N ALA A 617 3.81 56.67 -23.48
CA ALA A 617 3.35 55.37 -22.99
C ALA A 617 2.36 55.48 -21.82
N LEU A 618 2.48 56.49 -20.95
CA LEU A 618 1.56 56.71 -19.82
C LEU A 618 0.25 57.39 -20.25
N ILE A 619 0.30 58.45 -21.08
CA ILE A 619 -0.88 59.27 -21.43
C ILE A 619 -1.59 58.86 -22.73
N SER A 620 -1.01 58.00 -23.57
CA SER A 620 -1.61 57.62 -24.85
C SER A 620 -1.79 56.11 -25.03
N THR A 621 -2.65 55.74 -25.97
CA THR A 621 -2.88 54.40 -26.51
C THR A 621 -2.59 54.39 -28.00
N PHE A 622 -2.01 53.29 -28.47
CA PHE A 622 -1.73 53.05 -29.89
C PHE A 622 -2.58 51.87 -30.37
N SER A 623 -3.33 52.08 -31.45
CA SER A 623 -4.16 51.05 -32.06
C SER A 623 -3.94 51.00 -33.58
N ILE A 624 -4.11 49.81 -34.17
CA ILE A 624 -4.06 49.63 -35.62
C ILE A 624 -5.46 49.31 -36.12
N THR A 625 -6.08 50.27 -36.78
CA THR A 625 -7.44 50.11 -37.32
C THR A 625 -7.36 50.19 -38.84
N LYS A 626 -7.78 49.12 -39.54
CA LYS A 626 -7.73 49.01 -41.02
C LYS A 626 -6.33 49.23 -41.64
N GLY A 627 -5.25 49.06 -40.87
CA GLY A 627 -3.88 49.29 -41.32
C GLY A 627 -3.34 50.69 -41.05
N GLU A 628 -4.16 51.60 -40.51
CA GLU A 628 -3.73 52.92 -40.06
C GLU A 628 -3.34 52.89 -38.58
N HIS A 629 -2.28 53.63 -38.24
CA HIS A 629 -1.81 53.80 -36.86
C HIS A 629 -2.54 54.98 -36.21
N VAL A 630 -3.41 54.68 -35.24
CA VAL A 630 -4.19 55.68 -34.51
C VAL A 630 -3.63 55.81 -33.10
N ILE A 631 -3.20 57.01 -32.73
CA ILE A 631 -2.82 57.39 -31.37
C ILE A 631 -3.99 58.14 -30.74
N SER A 632 -4.46 57.68 -29.58
CA SER A 632 -5.53 58.31 -28.81
C SER A 632 -5.07 58.57 -27.38
N LEU A 633 -5.37 59.74 -26.81
CA LEU A 633 -5.12 60.01 -25.40
C LEU A 633 -5.96 59.07 -24.53
N LYS A 634 -5.40 58.70 -23.37
CA LYS A 634 -6.09 57.96 -22.31
C LYS A 634 -6.89 58.93 -21.46
N ASN A 635 -8.01 58.44 -20.96
CA ASN A 635 -8.70 59.12 -19.87
C ASN A 635 -8.00 58.92 -18.52
N PHE A 636 -8.47 59.64 -17.51
CA PHE A 636 -7.87 59.68 -16.18
C PHE A 636 -7.70 58.30 -15.53
N ASP A 637 -8.72 57.45 -15.62
CA ASP A 637 -8.66 56.12 -15.00
C ASP A 637 -7.69 55.19 -15.77
N GLN A 638 -7.71 55.23 -17.10
CA GLN A 638 -6.78 54.48 -17.95
C GLN A 638 -5.31 54.87 -17.75
N ALA A 639 -5.01 56.16 -17.51
CA ALA A 639 -3.66 56.62 -17.23
C ALA A 639 -3.18 56.19 -15.83
N ASN A 640 -4.05 56.31 -14.81
CA ASN A 640 -3.79 55.79 -13.47
C ASN A 640 -3.56 54.27 -13.48
N ASP A 641 -4.43 53.51 -14.15
CA ASP A 641 -4.27 52.06 -14.33
C ASP A 641 -2.98 51.70 -15.08
N CYS A 642 -2.56 52.50 -16.06
CA CYS A 642 -1.32 52.27 -16.80
C CYS A 642 -0.07 52.48 -15.92
N ARG A 643 0.00 53.59 -15.17
CA ARG A 643 1.05 53.84 -14.16
C ARG A 643 1.10 52.71 -13.13
N ASP A 644 -0.06 52.35 -12.60
CA ASP A 644 -0.19 51.34 -11.56
C ASP A 644 0.18 49.94 -12.07
N ALA A 645 -0.18 49.59 -13.31
CA ALA A 645 0.21 48.36 -13.97
C ALA A 645 1.73 48.29 -14.18
N LEU A 646 2.37 49.40 -14.58
CA LEU A 646 3.82 49.48 -14.73
C LEU A 646 4.53 49.30 -13.37
N ALA A 647 4.07 49.98 -12.31
CA ALA A 647 4.62 49.84 -10.96
C ALA A 647 4.47 48.39 -10.42
N LYS A 648 3.29 47.79 -10.57
CA LYS A 648 3.01 46.38 -10.26
C LYS A 648 3.98 45.44 -11.02
N ALA A 649 4.17 45.68 -12.32
CA ALA A 649 5.02 44.84 -13.18
C ALA A 649 6.52 44.98 -12.88
N LEU A 650 7.00 46.18 -12.54
CA LEU A 650 8.39 46.40 -12.12
C LEU A 650 8.68 45.66 -10.80
N TYR A 651 7.79 45.77 -9.81
CA TYR A 651 7.96 45.08 -8.52
C TYR A 651 7.90 43.55 -8.68
N GLU A 652 6.93 43.05 -9.43
CA GLU A 652 6.77 41.61 -9.72
C GLU A 652 8.02 41.05 -10.42
N ARG A 653 8.55 41.75 -11.44
CA ARG A 653 9.80 41.36 -12.13
C ARG A 653 11.02 41.44 -11.24
N LEU A 654 11.12 42.45 -10.37
CA LEU A 654 12.20 42.57 -9.39
C LEU A 654 12.17 41.40 -8.40
N PHE A 655 11.00 41.10 -7.84
CA PHE A 655 10.81 40.00 -6.89
C PHE A 655 11.15 38.64 -7.52
N SER A 656 10.64 38.34 -8.71
CA SER A 656 11.00 37.12 -9.44
C SER A 656 12.48 37.07 -9.84
N TRP A 657 13.12 38.22 -10.11
CA TRP A 657 14.57 38.26 -10.33
C TRP A 657 15.36 37.95 -9.06
N ILE A 658 14.95 38.48 -7.89
CA ILE A 658 15.54 38.14 -6.59
C ILE A 658 15.41 36.63 -6.32
N VAL A 659 14.22 36.05 -6.51
CA VAL A 659 13.99 34.59 -6.36
C VAL A 659 14.84 33.79 -7.36
N LYS A 660 14.99 34.26 -8.60
CA LYS A 660 15.85 33.64 -9.61
C LYS A 660 17.33 33.65 -9.20
N GLN A 661 17.84 34.75 -8.63
CA GLN A 661 19.22 34.79 -8.15
C GLN A 661 19.44 33.83 -6.98
N ILE A 662 18.55 33.86 -5.98
CA ILE A 662 18.52 32.89 -4.88
C ILE A 662 18.57 31.45 -5.43
N ASN A 663 17.75 31.13 -6.43
CA ASN A 663 17.72 29.81 -7.06
C ASN A 663 18.97 29.44 -7.86
N ASN A 664 19.71 30.39 -8.41
CA ASN A 664 21.00 30.13 -9.05
C ASN A 664 22.06 29.72 -8.01
N LEU A 665 21.99 30.32 -6.82
CA LEU A 665 22.96 30.20 -5.73
C LEU A 665 22.68 29.01 -4.79
N LEU A 666 21.46 28.44 -4.86
CA LEU A 666 21.03 27.22 -4.15
C LEU A 666 21.09 25.94 -5.02
N GLN A 667 21.56 26.03 -6.28
CA GLN A 667 21.68 24.87 -7.17
C GLN A 667 22.95 24.03 -6.89
N PRO A 668 22.92 22.70 -7.08
CA PRO A 668 24.12 21.87 -7.02
C PRO A 668 25.07 22.23 -8.18
N THR A 669 26.37 22.34 -7.89
CA THR A 669 27.42 22.78 -8.82
C THR A 669 27.43 21.93 -10.10
N ARG A 670 27.00 22.51 -11.25
CA ARG A 670 26.90 21.82 -12.54
C ARG A 670 27.86 22.37 -13.59
N ARG A 671 28.69 21.48 -14.14
CA ARG A 671 29.31 21.67 -15.48
C ARG A 671 28.23 21.54 -16.56
N LEU A 672 28.32 22.39 -17.57
CA LEU A 672 27.42 22.41 -18.74
C LEU A 672 27.74 21.28 -19.73
N LYS A 673 26.74 20.88 -20.52
CA LYS A 673 26.84 19.87 -21.60
C LYS A 673 26.45 20.48 -22.96
N ASN A 674 26.90 19.86 -24.04
CA ASN A 674 26.80 20.37 -25.41
C ASN A 674 25.61 19.80 -26.21
N PHE A 675 25.45 20.24 -27.46
CA PHE A 675 24.26 20.07 -28.30
C PHE A 675 23.82 18.61 -28.49
N ASP A 676 24.74 17.70 -28.87
CA ASP A 676 24.39 16.29 -29.07
C ASP A 676 24.02 15.63 -27.74
N GLN A 677 24.75 15.95 -26.67
CA GLN A 677 24.41 15.51 -25.31
C GLN A 677 23.08 16.09 -24.81
N ALA A 678 22.57 17.19 -25.38
CA ALA A 678 21.27 17.76 -25.06
C ALA A 678 20.12 17.09 -25.82
N ASN A 679 20.33 16.70 -27.09
CA ASN A 679 19.37 15.89 -27.85
C ASN A 679 19.33 14.43 -27.35
N ASP A 680 20.48 13.82 -27.11
CA ASP A 680 20.57 12.54 -26.42
C ASP A 680 19.98 12.64 -25.01
N CYS A 681 20.18 13.75 -24.28
CA CYS A 681 19.44 13.96 -23.04
C CYS A 681 17.94 14.14 -23.26
N ARG A 682 17.43 14.73 -24.34
CA ARG A 682 15.97 14.81 -24.58
C ARG A 682 15.38 13.40 -24.75
N ASP A 683 15.99 12.58 -25.60
CA ASP A 683 15.43 11.28 -25.98
C ASP A 683 15.73 10.19 -24.94
N ALA A 684 16.89 10.28 -24.27
CA ALA A 684 17.18 9.48 -23.08
C ALA A 684 16.46 10.01 -21.83
N LEU A 685 16.05 11.28 -21.73
CA LEU A 685 15.15 11.75 -20.67
C LEU A 685 13.72 11.28 -20.95
N ALA A 686 13.24 11.26 -22.19
CA ALA A 686 11.93 10.68 -22.50
C ALA A 686 11.90 9.17 -22.17
N LYS A 687 12.91 8.41 -22.63
CA LYS A 687 13.02 6.97 -22.34
C LYS A 687 13.34 6.68 -20.87
N ALA A 688 14.27 7.39 -20.25
CA ALA A 688 14.62 7.19 -18.85
C ALA A 688 13.68 7.90 -17.86
N LEU A 689 12.81 8.83 -18.25
CA LEU A 689 11.68 9.23 -17.40
C LEU A 689 10.65 8.12 -17.37
N TYR A 690 10.34 7.49 -18.51
CA TYR A 690 9.42 6.35 -18.53
C TYR A 690 10.02 5.13 -17.81
N GLU A 691 11.23 4.73 -18.18
CA GLU A 691 11.96 3.57 -17.63
C GLU A 691 12.40 3.80 -16.18
N ARG A 692 12.77 5.02 -15.75
CA ARG A 692 13.01 5.29 -14.32
C ARG A 692 11.74 5.59 -13.55
N LEU A 693 10.67 6.18 -14.09
CA LEU A 693 9.41 6.28 -13.33
C LEU A 693 8.92 4.87 -13.02
N PHE A 694 8.91 4.00 -14.03
CA PHE A 694 8.57 2.58 -13.88
C PHE A 694 9.57 1.88 -12.93
N SER A 695 10.88 1.94 -13.18
CA SER A 695 11.90 1.35 -12.30
C SER A 695 12.03 2.03 -10.93
N TRP A 696 11.42 3.18 -10.66
CA TRP A 696 11.42 3.89 -9.37
C TRP A 696 10.13 3.62 -8.61
N ILE A 697 8.98 3.41 -9.26
CA ILE A 697 7.80 2.80 -8.64
C ILE A 697 8.17 1.36 -8.21
N VAL A 698 8.77 0.61 -9.13
CA VAL A 698 9.51 -0.66 -8.93
C VAL A 698 10.84 -0.45 -8.15
N LYS A 699 11.09 0.74 -7.58
CA LYS A 699 12.10 0.99 -6.54
C LYS A 699 11.63 1.82 -5.32
N GLN A 700 10.31 1.88 -5.04
CA GLN A 700 9.78 2.26 -3.72
C GLN A 700 9.17 1.13 -2.89
N ILE A 701 8.38 0.24 -3.48
CA ILE A 701 7.50 -0.70 -2.78
C ILE A 701 8.18 -1.93 -2.13
N ASN A 702 9.24 -2.59 -2.65
CA ASN A 702 10.06 -3.49 -1.77
C ASN A 702 10.97 -2.74 -0.79
N ASN A 703 11.33 -1.47 -1.06
CA ASN A 703 11.93 -0.65 -0.01
C ASN A 703 10.89 -0.36 1.10
N LEU A 704 9.59 -0.34 0.75
CA LEU A 704 8.46 -0.37 1.69
C LEU A 704 8.16 -1.79 2.24
N LEU A 705 8.74 -2.87 1.69
CA LEU A 705 8.63 -4.24 2.24
C LEU A 705 9.72 -4.58 3.28
N GLN A 706 10.78 -3.78 3.42
CA GLN A 706 11.77 -3.96 4.50
C GLN A 706 11.50 -3.01 5.69
N PRO A 707 11.53 -3.49 6.96
CA PRO A 707 11.13 -2.71 8.12
C PRO A 707 12.28 -1.87 8.72
N THR A 708 11.98 -0.67 9.23
CA THR A 708 12.96 0.19 9.91
C THR A 708 12.67 0.38 11.41
N ARG A 709 13.34 -0.45 12.22
CA ARG A 709 14.24 -0.13 13.37
C ARG A 709 14.02 1.22 14.11
N ARG A 710 13.99 1.26 15.47
CA ARG A 710 13.60 2.46 16.30
C ARG A 710 14.74 3.02 17.19
N ASN A 711 14.80 4.33 17.37
CA ASN A 711 15.90 5.09 18.00
C ASN A 711 16.15 4.84 19.51
N ASN A 712 17.42 4.68 19.92
CA ASN A 712 18.14 5.63 20.81
C ASN A 712 19.58 5.20 21.18
N SER A 713 20.03 4.01 20.81
CA SER A 713 21.36 3.82 20.21
C SER A 713 21.23 4.10 18.70
N ILE A 714 22.24 4.61 17.98
CA ILE A 714 23.40 3.87 17.45
C ILE A 714 22.97 2.48 17.00
N ASP A 715 23.01 2.27 15.69
CA ASP A 715 22.50 1.11 14.97
C ASP A 715 20.97 0.92 15.07
N ASP A 716 20.31 1.04 13.92
CA ASP A 716 19.57 -0.09 13.35
C ASP A 716 19.37 -1.32 14.32
N ASP A 717 18.16 -1.52 14.89
CA ASP A 717 17.64 -2.73 15.62
C ASP A 717 16.66 -3.62 14.78
N ILE A 718 17.09 -4.80 14.30
CA ILE A 718 16.30 -5.67 13.40
C ILE A 718 15.43 -6.49 14.33
N TYR A 719 14.11 -6.39 14.22
CA TYR A 719 13.29 -7.29 15.00
C TYR A 719 13.45 -8.70 14.45
N LEU A 720 14.14 -9.54 15.21
CA LEU A 720 14.22 -10.96 14.95
C LEU A 720 12.81 -11.54 15.00
N THR A 721 12.45 -12.36 14.02
CA THR A 721 11.07 -12.85 13.90
C THR A 721 11.00 -14.34 14.17
N CYS A 722 10.11 -14.76 15.07
CA CYS A 722 9.67 -16.16 15.13
C CYS A 722 8.31 -16.24 14.46
N SER A 723 8.29 -16.80 13.26
CA SER A 723 7.07 -17.00 12.48
C SER A 723 6.51 -18.39 12.71
N ILE A 724 5.19 -18.53 12.60
CA ILE A 724 4.49 -19.82 12.55
C ILE A 724 3.55 -19.80 11.37
N LEU A 725 3.74 -20.75 10.45
CA LEU A 725 2.89 -20.95 9.28
C LEU A 725 1.91 -22.09 9.54
N ASP A 726 0.62 -21.76 9.67
CA ASP A 726 -0.50 -22.68 9.78
C ASP A 726 -1.33 -22.59 8.50
N MET A 727 -1.23 -23.59 7.63
CA MET A 727 -1.91 -23.63 6.33
C MET A 727 -3.02 -24.67 6.32
N SER A 728 -4.05 -24.44 5.49
CA SER A 728 -5.04 -25.46 5.16
C SER A 728 -4.35 -26.75 4.71
N GLY A 729 -4.79 -27.89 5.28
CA GLY A 729 -4.21 -29.19 4.96
C GLY A 729 -4.54 -29.64 3.54
N PHE A 730 -3.83 -30.65 3.05
CA PHE A 730 -4.18 -31.32 1.79
C PHE A 730 -5.63 -31.85 1.84
N GLU A 731 -6.39 -31.67 0.76
CA GLU A 731 -7.81 -32.06 0.66
C GLU A 731 -8.05 -33.02 -0.49
N ASN A 732 -8.88 -34.05 -0.26
CA ASN A 732 -9.35 -34.96 -1.30
C ASN A 732 -10.77 -35.43 -0.96
N PHE A 733 -11.76 -34.70 -1.45
CA PHE A 733 -13.18 -34.96 -1.26
C PHE A 733 -13.75 -35.80 -2.41
N GLN A 734 -15.03 -36.18 -2.30
CA GLN A 734 -15.76 -36.86 -3.39
C GLN A 734 -15.85 -35.98 -4.64
N MET A 735 -15.96 -34.66 -4.45
CA MET A 735 -15.94 -33.63 -5.50
C MET A 735 -14.93 -32.56 -5.09
N ASN A 736 -13.84 -32.39 -5.85
CA ASN A 736 -12.84 -31.36 -5.60
C ASN A 736 -12.97 -30.25 -6.63
N SER A 737 -13.07 -28.99 -6.20
CA SER A 737 -13.21 -27.84 -7.09
C SER A 737 -11.93 -26.98 -7.12
N PHE A 738 -12.03 -25.77 -7.65
CA PHE A 738 -10.91 -24.85 -7.87
C PHE A 738 -10.19 -24.47 -6.57
N GLU A 739 -10.92 -24.41 -5.46
CA GLU A 739 -10.41 -24.09 -4.13
C GLU A 739 -9.54 -25.23 -3.59
N GLN A 740 -9.98 -26.48 -3.71
CA GLN A 740 -9.17 -27.67 -3.38
C GLN A 740 -7.92 -27.73 -4.26
N LEU A 741 -8.02 -27.36 -5.54
CA LEU A 741 -6.85 -27.26 -6.42
C LEU A 741 -5.84 -26.24 -5.88
N CYS A 742 -6.28 -25.04 -5.52
CA CYS A 742 -5.42 -23.99 -4.94
C CYS A 742 -4.78 -24.42 -3.61
N ILE A 743 -5.54 -25.07 -2.73
CA ILE A 743 -5.04 -25.62 -1.46
C ILE A 743 -3.99 -26.71 -1.71
N ASN A 744 -4.24 -27.63 -2.64
CA ASN A 744 -3.33 -28.73 -2.95
C ASN A 744 -2.07 -28.27 -3.69
N ILE A 745 -2.15 -27.28 -4.59
CA ILE A 745 -0.97 -26.62 -5.19
C ILE A 745 -0.10 -25.99 -4.08
N THR A 746 -0.71 -25.33 -3.11
CA THR A 746 0.01 -24.72 -1.99
C THR A 746 0.71 -25.78 -1.12
N ASN A 747 0.02 -26.89 -0.81
CA ASN A 747 0.63 -28.02 -0.09
C ASN A 747 1.77 -28.67 -0.89
N GLU A 748 1.66 -28.78 -2.22
CA GLU A 748 2.72 -29.28 -3.10
C GLU A 748 3.98 -28.39 -3.03
N HIS A 749 3.81 -27.06 -3.05
CA HIS A 749 4.90 -26.10 -2.88
C HIS A 749 5.56 -26.20 -1.50
N LEU A 750 4.79 -26.41 -0.43
CA LEU A 750 5.34 -26.63 0.93
C LEU A 750 6.08 -27.97 1.05
N GLN A 751 5.60 -29.02 0.37
CA GLN A 751 6.32 -30.30 0.29
C GLN A 751 7.60 -30.18 -0.54
N TYR A 752 7.62 -29.37 -1.60
CA TYR A 752 8.85 -29.05 -2.34
C TYR A 752 9.86 -28.31 -1.46
N TYR A 753 9.41 -27.26 -0.74
CA TYR A 753 10.24 -26.53 0.22
C TYR A 753 10.82 -27.44 1.33
N PHE A 754 10.01 -28.35 1.86
CA PHE A 754 10.45 -29.38 2.80
C PHE A 754 11.54 -30.28 2.20
N ASN A 755 11.34 -30.77 0.97
CA ASN A 755 12.29 -31.64 0.28
C ASN A 755 13.64 -30.95 0.02
N GLU A 756 13.62 -29.68 -0.41
CA GLU A 756 14.82 -28.86 -0.61
C GLU A 756 15.62 -28.73 0.69
N HIS A 757 14.98 -28.35 1.80
CA HIS A 757 15.68 -28.16 3.08
C HIS A 757 16.18 -29.48 3.71
N ILE A 758 15.35 -30.53 3.74
CA ILE A 758 15.71 -31.78 4.43
C ILE A 758 16.69 -32.63 3.61
N PHE A 759 16.55 -32.69 2.28
CA PHE A 759 17.38 -33.60 1.48
C PHE A 759 18.44 -32.91 0.64
N ILE A 760 18.17 -31.74 0.06
CA ILE A 760 19.12 -31.09 -0.85
C ILE A 760 20.12 -30.24 -0.07
N GLN A 761 19.67 -29.45 0.90
CA GLN A 761 20.55 -28.62 1.72
C GLN A 761 21.48 -29.47 2.59
N GLU A 762 20.97 -30.48 3.33
CA GLU A 762 21.83 -31.40 4.10
C GLU A 762 22.94 -32.03 3.23
N GLN A 763 22.60 -32.49 2.02
CA GLN A 763 23.59 -33.07 1.09
C GLN A 763 24.60 -32.03 0.59
N GLN A 764 24.23 -30.75 0.46
CA GLN A 764 25.17 -29.66 0.16
C GLN A 764 26.07 -29.33 1.35
N ASP A 765 25.55 -29.38 2.57
CA ASP A 765 26.32 -29.14 3.79
C ASP A 765 27.37 -30.25 3.99
N TYR A 766 27.00 -31.54 3.82
CA TYR A 766 27.96 -32.64 3.82
C TYR A 766 29.06 -32.47 2.75
N GLN A 767 28.71 -32.03 1.53
CA GLN A 767 29.71 -31.73 0.49
C GLN A 767 30.65 -30.59 0.89
N THR A 768 30.11 -29.52 1.49
CA THR A 768 30.84 -28.31 1.85
C THR A 768 31.81 -28.57 3.01
N GLU A 769 31.36 -29.31 4.03
CA GLU A 769 32.19 -29.75 5.16
C GLU A 769 33.13 -30.93 4.81
N CYS A 770 33.18 -31.34 3.54
CA CYS A 770 34.00 -32.46 3.05
C CYS A 770 33.73 -33.81 3.77
N ILE A 771 32.51 -34.00 4.26
CA ILE A 771 32.06 -35.23 4.92
C ILE A 771 31.63 -36.24 3.87
N SER A 772 32.17 -37.46 3.93
CA SER A 772 31.76 -38.56 3.05
C SER A 772 30.35 -39.03 3.42
N TYR A 773 29.42 -38.97 2.48
CA TYR A 773 28.02 -39.37 2.66
C TYR A 773 27.51 -40.17 1.44
N GLU A 774 26.47 -40.99 1.63
CA GLU A 774 25.80 -41.69 0.53
C GLU A 774 24.67 -40.82 -0.04
N LYS A 775 24.57 -40.74 -1.38
CA LYS A 775 23.56 -39.91 -2.04
C LYS A 775 22.15 -40.46 -1.81
N ILE A 776 21.37 -39.75 -1.01
CA ILE A 776 19.98 -40.11 -0.73
C ILE A 776 19.10 -39.79 -1.94
N HIS A 777 18.38 -40.81 -2.42
CA HIS A 777 17.35 -40.67 -3.44
C HIS A 777 15.98 -40.49 -2.78
N PHE A 778 15.31 -39.38 -3.07
CA PHE A 778 13.97 -39.06 -2.59
C PHE A 778 13.05 -38.68 -3.76
N GLN A 779 11.74 -38.68 -3.56
CA GLN A 779 10.77 -38.27 -4.57
C GLN A 779 10.63 -36.74 -4.61
N ASN A 780 11.30 -36.10 -5.56
CA ASN A 780 11.07 -34.69 -5.87
C ASN A 780 9.69 -34.51 -6.56
N ASN A 781 9.11 -33.33 -6.41
CA ASN A 781 7.83 -32.90 -6.98
C ASN A 781 7.95 -31.61 -7.81
N GLU A 782 9.17 -31.14 -8.10
CA GLU A 782 9.49 -30.03 -9.03
C GLU A 782 8.75 -30.15 -10.38
N ASP A 783 8.63 -31.38 -10.92
CA ASP A 783 7.90 -31.66 -12.16
C ASP A 783 6.41 -31.31 -12.06
N LEU A 784 5.81 -31.53 -10.89
CA LEU A 784 4.42 -31.17 -10.64
C LEU A 784 4.24 -29.66 -10.41
N ILE A 785 5.21 -29.00 -9.78
CA ILE A 785 5.22 -27.54 -9.63
C ILE A 785 5.26 -26.86 -11.01
N ALA A 786 6.12 -27.34 -11.91
CA ALA A 786 6.19 -26.86 -13.29
C ALA A 786 4.84 -27.03 -14.03
N LEU A 787 4.19 -28.20 -13.90
CA LEU A 787 2.85 -28.45 -14.49
C LEU A 787 1.80 -27.41 -14.07
N PHE A 788 1.87 -26.88 -12.85
CA PHE A 788 0.94 -25.85 -12.37
C PHE A 788 1.33 -24.44 -12.80
N MET A 789 2.62 -24.10 -12.71
CA MET A 789 3.10 -22.72 -12.67
C MET A 789 3.73 -22.20 -13.97
N ASP A 790 4.14 -23.09 -14.88
CA ASP A 790 4.81 -22.70 -16.14
C ASP A 790 3.91 -21.87 -17.07
N SER A 791 4.53 -21.24 -18.08
CA SER A 791 3.83 -20.43 -19.09
C SER A 791 2.83 -21.20 -19.97
N LEU A 792 2.86 -22.54 -19.92
CA LEU A 792 1.88 -23.45 -20.52
C LEU A 792 1.30 -24.44 -19.48
N GLY A 793 1.45 -24.12 -18.19
CA GLY A 793 0.93 -24.91 -17.07
C GLY A 793 -0.57 -24.66 -16.84
N ILE A 794 -1.16 -25.50 -15.98
CA ILE A 794 -2.61 -25.55 -15.71
C ILE A 794 -3.19 -24.16 -15.38
N LEU A 795 -2.53 -23.39 -14.51
CA LEU A 795 -3.03 -22.06 -14.13
C LEU A 795 -2.91 -21.04 -15.28
N ALA A 796 -1.89 -21.12 -16.13
CA ALA A 796 -1.75 -20.23 -17.29
C ALA A 796 -2.80 -20.55 -18.37
N LEU A 797 -3.08 -21.84 -18.61
CA LEU A 797 -4.14 -22.28 -19.51
C LEU A 797 -5.54 -21.88 -18.99
N LEU A 798 -5.76 -21.93 -17.68
CA LEU A 798 -6.97 -21.43 -17.02
C LEU A 798 -7.13 -19.92 -17.19
N ASP A 799 -6.06 -19.14 -16.97
CA ASP A 799 -6.07 -17.69 -17.19
C ASP A 799 -6.40 -17.36 -18.65
N GLU A 800 -5.76 -18.00 -19.62
CA GLU A 800 -6.01 -17.80 -21.06
C GLU A 800 -7.47 -18.10 -21.44
N GLU A 801 -8.02 -19.21 -20.94
CA GLU A 801 -9.37 -19.66 -21.24
C GLU A 801 -10.44 -18.78 -20.55
N SER A 802 -10.16 -18.28 -19.34
CA SER A 802 -11.02 -17.30 -18.64
C SER A 802 -11.24 -16.02 -19.47
N HIS A 803 -10.29 -15.62 -20.31
CA HIS A 803 -10.42 -14.45 -21.18
C HIS A 803 -11.13 -14.72 -22.52
N PHE A 804 -11.38 -15.98 -22.88
CA PHE A 804 -11.94 -16.33 -24.18
C PHE A 804 -13.48 -16.17 -24.18
N PRO A 805 -14.10 -15.29 -25.01
CA PRO A 805 -15.52 -14.93 -24.89
C PRO A 805 -16.55 -16.03 -25.14
N LYS A 806 -16.12 -17.23 -25.55
CA LYS A 806 -16.99 -18.40 -25.79
C LYS A 806 -16.51 -19.67 -25.08
N ALA A 807 -15.58 -19.55 -24.14
CA ALA A 807 -15.09 -20.70 -23.39
C ALA A 807 -16.07 -21.14 -22.29
N ASN A 808 -16.14 -22.45 -22.10
CA ASN A 808 -16.87 -23.14 -21.04
C ASN A 808 -15.95 -24.15 -20.33
N ASP A 809 -16.37 -24.74 -19.22
CA ASP A 809 -15.48 -25.61 -18.44
C ASP A 809 -15.10 -26.91 -19.18
N GLU A 810 -15.92 -27.36 -20.14
CA GLU A 810 -15.57 -28.44 -21.08
C GLU A 810 -14.40 -28.05 -21.99
N SER A 811 -14.42 -26.86 -22.60
CA SER A 811 -13.34 -26.37 -23.47
C SER A 811 -12.03 -26.21 -22.69
N LEU A 812 -12.11 -25.73 -21.45
CA LEU A 812 -11.00 -25.68 -20.50
C LEU A 812 -10.38 -27.06 -20.26
N VAL A 813 -11.20 -28.08 -19.95
CA VAL A 813 -10.70 -29.43 -19.67
C VAL A 813 -10.17 -30.12 -20.93
N GLN A 814 -10.78 -29.88 -22.09
CA GLN A 814 -10.22 -30.30 -23.38
C GLN A 814 -8.85 -29.63 -23.65
N LYS A 815 -8.66 -28.37 -23.25
CA LYS A 815 -7.38 -27.67 -23.32
C LYS A 815 -6.33 -28.28 -22.38
N PHE A 816 -6.68 -28.55 -21.12
CA PHE A 816 -5.79 -29.29 -20.20
C PHE A 816 -5.45 -30.69 -20.74
N HIS A 817 -6.44 -31.44 -21.24
CA HIS A 817 -6.23 -32.76 -21.82
C HIS A 817 -5.38 -32.76 -23.09
N SER A 818 -5.33 -31.67 -23.85
CA SER A 818 -4.51 -31.59 -25.08
C SER A 818 -3.07 -31.19 -24.79
N HIS A 819 -2.86 -30.26 -23.85
CA HIS A 819 -1.53 -29.76 -23.47
C HIS A 819 -0.81 -30.68 -22.49
N CYS A 820 -1.49 -31.19 -21.46
CA CYS A 820 -0.88 -31.96 -20.37
C CYS A 820 -0.79 -33.49 -20.64
N LYS A 821 -1.25 -33.98 -21.80
CA LYS A 821 -1.43 -35.43 -22.07
C LYS A 821 -0.20 -36.33 -21.91
N TYR A 822 1.00 -35.77 -22.04
CA TYR A 822 2.27 -36.51 -21.91
C TYR A 822 2.91 -36.35 -20.53
N HIS A 823 2.32 -35.56 -19.64
CA HIS A 823 2.86 -35.37 -18.30
C HIS A 823 2.55 -36.59 -17.42
N SER A 824 3.59 -37.18 -16.82
CA SER A 824 3.51 -38.43 -16.03
C SER A 824 2.49 -38.39 -14.89
N ARG A 825 2.29 -37.21 -14.29
CA ARG A 825 1.36 -36.97 -13.17
C ARG A 825 -0.03 -36.47 -13.58
N TYR A 826 -0.27 -36.19 -14.87
CA TYR A 826 -1.59 -35.77 -15.34
C TYR A 826 -2.44 -36.97 -15.72
N ILE A 827 -3.70 -36.98 -15.29
CA ILE A 827 -4.64 -38.09 -15.47
C ILE A 827 -5.84 -37.55 -16.26
N LYS A 828 -6.19 -38.23 -17.36
CA LYS A 828 -7.48 -38.06 -18.03
C LYS A 828 -8.47 -39.11 -17.51
N PRO A 829 -9.52 -38.73 -16.74
CA PRO A 829 -10.58 -39.63 -16.34
C PRO A 829 -11.34 -40.19 -17.56
N LYS A 830 -12.10 -41.27 -17.34
CA LYS A 830 -12.98 -41.86 -18.35
C LYS A 830 -14.43 -41.53 -18.03
N GLY A 831 -15.13 -40.87 -18.96
CA GLY A 831 -16.59 -40.77 -18.94
C GLY A 831 -17.21 -39.46 -18.45
N ASN A 832 -16.43 -38.47 -17.99
CA ASN A 832 -16.92 -37.11 -17.75
C ASN A 832 -15.97 -36.08 -18.40
N GLU A 833 -16.52 -35.21 -19.24
CA GLU A 833 -15.77 -34.23 -20.05
C GLU A 833 -15.33 -32.99 -19.26
N THR A 834 -15.90 -32.73 -18.07
CA THR A 834 -15.49 -31.64 -17.16
C THR A 834 -14.44 -32.06 -16.12
N THR A 835 -13.91 -33.29 -16.16
CA THR A 835 -13.02 -33.77 -15.09
C THR A 835 -11.58 -33.98 -15.54
N PHE A 836 -10.63 -33.64 -14.66
CA PHE A 836 -9.22 -33.96 -14.81
C PHE A 836 -8.65 -34.48 -13.48
N GLY A 837 -7.56 -35.24 -13.53
CA GLY A 837 -6.93 -35.78 -12.33
C GLY A 837 -5.44 -35.49 -12.27
N ILE A 838 -4.89 -35.47 -11.06
CA ILE A 838 -3.49 -35.18 -10.79
C ILE A 838 -2.94 -36.16 -9.76
N HIS A 839 -1.69 -36.58 -9.96
CA HIS A 839 -0.94 -37.39 -9.01
C HIS A 839 0.01 -36.54 -8.15
N HIS A 840 -0.54 -36.02 -7.05
CA HIS A 840 0.13 -35.26 -6.00
C HIS A 840 1.04 -36.14 -5.13
N TYR A 841 1.88 -35.53 -4.27
CA TYR A 841 2.64 -36.28 -3.27
C TYR A 841 1.75 -37.15 -2.35
N ALA A 842 0.58 -36.63 -1.96
CA ALA A 842 -0.41 -37.31 -1.11
C ALA A 842 -1.38 -38.23 -1.89
N GLY A 843 -1.10 -38.57 -3.15
CA GLY A 843 -1.86 -39.55 -3.91
C GLY A 843 -2.58 -38.99 -5.15
N LYS A 844 -3.70 -39.61 -5.52
CA LYS A 844 -4.47 -39.24 -6.72
C LYS A 844 -5.71 -38.43 -6.32
N VAL A 845 -5.84 -37.24 -6.89
CA VAL A 845 -7.01 -36.36 -6.74
C VAL A 845 -7.66 -36.20 -8.11
N VAL A 846 -9.00 -36.21 -8.13
CA VAL A 846 -9.80 -35.88 -9.31
C VAL A 846 -10.56 -34.59 -9.03
N TYR A 847 -10.43 -33.63 -9.94
CA TYR A 847 -11.07 -32.33 -9.89
C TYR A 847 -12.20 -32.29 -10.92
N ASP A 848 -13.32 -31.68 -10.53
CA ASP A 848 -14.39 -31.29 -11.44
C ASP A 848 -14.23 -29.81 -11.77
N ALA A 849 -14.07 -29.50 -13.06
CA ALA A 849 -13.85 -28.16 -13.55
C ALA A 849 -15.13 -27.32 -13.61
N HIS A 850 -16.31 -27.87 -13.28
CA HIS A 850 -17.56 -27.12 -13.25
C HIS A 850 -17.43 -25.83 -12.42
N GLY A 851 -17.64 -24.67 -13.04
CA GLY A 851 -17.48 -23.35 -12.44
C GLY A 851 -16.03 -22.83 -12.35
N PHE A 852 -15.03 -23.51 -12.91
CA PHE A 852 -13.63 -23.05 -12.84
C PHE A 852 -13.43 -21.72 -13.55
N LEU A 853 -14.01 -21.53 -14.74
CA LEU A 853 -13.85 -20.28 -15.47
C LEU A 853 -14.53 -19.11 -14.75
N GLU A 854 -15.68 -19.33 -14.12
CA GLU A 854 -16.39 -18.34 -13.28
C GLU A 854 -15.56 -17.98 -12.04
N LYS A 855 -15.17 -19.00 -11.25
CA LYS A 855 -14.34 -18.84 -10.05
C LYS A 855 -12.99 -18.18 -10.33
N ASN A 856 -12.39 -18.40 -11.50
CA ASN A 856 -11.15 -17.73 -11.88
C ASN A 856 -11.37 -16.29 -12.38
N ARG A 857 -12.56 -15.98 -12.93
CA ARG A 857 -12.89 -14.63 -13.41
C ARG A 857 -13.11 -13.64 -12.28
N ASP A 858 -13.78 -14.01 -11.18
CA ASP A 858 -14.03 -13.26 -9.90
C ASP A 858 -13.99 -11.71 -9.96
N ASN A 859 -14.48 -11.10 -11.04
CA ASN A 859 -14.34 -9.67 -11.30
C ASN A 859 -15.61 -8.94 -10.87
N LEU A 860 -15.47 -8.09 -9.85
CA LEU A 860 -16.55 -7.23 -9.41
C LEU A 860 -16.87 -6.17 -10.48
N SER A 861 -18.13 -6.09 -10.91
CA SER A 861 -18.56 -5.12 -11.91
C SER A 861 -18.28 -3.68 -11.48
N ILE A 862 -17.77 -2.84 -12.40
CA ILE A 862 -17.53 -1.41 -12.18
C ILE A 862 -18.80 -0.70 -11.68
N ASN A 863 -19.98 -1.10 -12.18
CA ASN A 863 -21.26 -0.55 -11.73
C ASN A 863 -21.50 -0.79 -10.23
N LEU A 864 -21.11 -1.95 -9.70
CA LEU A 864 -21.22 -2.27 -8.28
C LEU A 864 -20.18 -1.52 -7.45
N ILE A 865 -18.95 -1.34 -7.97
CA ILE A 865 -17.92 -0.53 -7.31
C ILE A 865 -18.39 0.92 -7.17
N GLU A 866 -18.90 1.52 -8.24
CA GLU A 866 -19.43 2.89 -8.23
C GLU A 866 -20.72 3.04 -7.41
N CYS A 867 -21.54 1.99 -7.30
CA CYS A 867 -22.65 1.94 -6.35
C CYS A 867 -22.14 1.97 -4.90
N MET A 868 -21.20 1.09 -4.54
CA MET A 868 -20.65 1.01 -3.18
C MET A 868 -19.87 2.27 -2.76
N LYS A 869 -19.16 2.92 -3.70
CA LYS A 869 -18.51 4.22 -3.47
C LYS A 869 -19.51 5.34 -3.11
N LYS A 870 -20.81 5.20 -3.43
CA LYS A 870 -21.89 6.15 -3.10
C LYS A 870 -22.63 5.84 -1.81
N SER A 871 -22.32 4.73 -1.13
CA SER A 871 -22.90 4.37 0.18
C SER A 871 -22.83 5.53 1.18
N GLY A 872 -23.87 5.72 1.99
CA GLY A 872 -23.85 6.62 3.14
C GLY A 872 -22.94 6.15 4.28
N MET A 873 -22.56 4.86 4.30
CA MET A 873 -21.63 4.30 5.30
C MET A 873 -20.18 4.57 4.93
N GLU A 874 -19.47 5.31 5.79
CA GLU A 874 -18.07 5.67 5.54
C GLU A 874 -17.14 4.46 5.40
N LEU A 875 -17.41 3.35 6.12
CA LEU A 875 -16.63 2.12 5.95
C LEU A 875 -16.83 1.51 4.55
N ILE A 876 -18.08 1.42 4.05
CA ILE A 876 -18.34 0.87 2.71
C ILE A 876 -17.66 1.72 1.65
N LYS A 877 -17.73 3.06 1.73
CA LYS A 877 -16.92 3.93 0.86
C LYS A 877 -15.44 3.55 0.94
N HIS A 878 -14.87 3.44 2.14
CA HIS A 878 -13.45 3.12 2.33
C HIS A 878 -13.07 1.76 1.70
N LEU A 879 -13.88 0.72 1.91
CA LEU A 879 -13.67 -0.62 1.36
C LEU A 879 -13.72 -0.65 -0.18
N PHE A 880 -14.41 0.28 -0.85
CA PHE A 880 -14.59 0.29 -2.33
C PHE A 880 -13.91 1.46 -3.06
N VAL A 881 -13.50 2.52 -2.36
CA VAL A 881 -12.62 3.58 -2.88
C VAL A 881 -11.18 3.07 -2.99
N LEU A 882 -10.70 2.32 -1.98
CA LEU A 882 -9.32 1.85 -1.99
C LEU A 882 -9.02 0.86 -3.13
N THR A 883 -10.00 0.25 -3.80
CA THR A 883 -9.72 -0.78 -4.83
C THR A 883 -9.17 -0.29 -6.17
N ASP A 884 -9.26 1.01 -6.47
CA ASP A 884 -8.47 1.58 -7.57
C ASP A 884 -6.96 1.67 -7.22
N GLU A 885 -6.59 1.54 -5.94
CA GLU A 885 -5.21 1.45 -5.45
C GLU A 885 -4.82 0.03 -4.98
N ILE A 886 -5.73 -0.78 -4.43
CA ILE A 886 -5.44 -2.10 -3.83
C ILE A 886 -5.07 -3.17 -4.86
N ASN A 887 -5.59 -3.10 -6.09
CA ASN A 887 -5.07 -3.89 -7.23
C ASN A 887 -3.56 -3.61 -7.50
N HIS A 888 -2.99 -2.57 -6.87
CA HIS A 888 -1.57 -2.21 -6.89
C HIS A 888 -0.94 -2.05 -5.50
N SER A 889 -1.63 -2.33 -4.38
CA SER A 889 -1.13 -2.07 -3.02
C SER A 889 -1.17 -3.25 -2.06
N SER A 890 -1.88 -4.35 -2.38
CA SER A 890 -1.58 -5.66 -1.78
C SER A 890 -0.33 -6.30 -2.41
N ILE A 891 -0.03 -5.92 -3.65
CA ILE A 891 1.07 -6.42 -4.47
C ILE A 891 2.17 -5.36 -4.45
N SER A 892 3.43 -5.77 -4.25
CA SER A 892 4.55 -4.90 -4.59
C SER A 892 4.84 -4.97 -6.10
N PRO A 893 4.78 -3.85 -6.87
CA PRO A 893 5.12 -3.83 -8.30
C PRO A 893 6.55 -4.24 -8.66
N TYR A 894 7.42 -4.54 -7.68
CA TYR A 894 8.86 -4.69 -7.90
C TYR A 894 9.28 -5.83 -8.83
N THR A 895 8.46 -6.85 -8.94
CA THR A 895 8.87 -8.10 -9.58
C THR A 895 8.88 -8.03 -11.11
N MET A 896 8.44 -6.92 -11.74
CA MET A 896 8.17 -6.86 -13.18
C MET A 896 9.20 -6.16 -14.08
N THR A 897 10.26 -5.50 -13.57
CA THR A 897 11.36 -4.97 -14.42
C THR A 897 12.78 -5.39 -14.06
N GLY A 898 12.95 -6.30 -13.10
CA GLY A 898 14.26 -6.89 -12.77
C GLY A 898 14.80 -7.92 -13.78
N TYR A 899 13.95 -8.44 -14.68
CA TYR A 899 14.25 -9.62 -15.51
C TYR A 899 15.17 -9.40 -16.73
N THR A 900 16.23 -8.57 -16.59
CA THR A 900 17.35 -8.54 -17.55
C THR A 900 18.75 -8.50 -16.90
N LYS A 901 18.97 -9.17 -15.76
CA LYS A 901 20.31 -9.70 -15.41
C LYS A 901 20.29 -10.82 -14.35
N LYS A 902 20.74 -12.01 -14.79
CA LYS A 902 21.02 -13.23 -13.99
C LYS A 902 19.83 -13.81 -13.22
N HIS A 903 19.16 -14.79 -13.84
CA HIS A 903 18.26 -15.70 -13.14
C HIS A 903 18.97 -16.52 -12.05
N PRO A 904 18.24 -17.01 -11.03
CA PRO A 904 18.66 -18.15 -10.22
C PRO A 904 18.95 -19.38 -11.09
N ASN A 905 19.87 -20.24 -10.67
CA ASN A 905 20.32 -21.40 -11.46
C ASN A 905 19.24 -22.47 -11.71
N TRP A 906 18.13 -22.47 -10.96
CA TRP A 906 17.00 -23.38 -11.20
C TRP A 906 16.13 -22.99 -12.42
N TYR A 907 16.24 -21.77 -12.94
CA TYR A 907 15.50 -21.32 -14.13
C TYR A 907 16.16 -21.75 -15.47
N ARG A 908 17.17 -22.63 -15.46
CA ARG A 908 17.94 -23.02 -16.66
C ARG A 908 18.37 -24.49 -16.70
N LYS A 909 17.41 -25.42 -16.68
CA LYS A 909 17.57 -26.78 -17.24
C LYS A 909 16.33 -27.27 -18.00
N SER A 910 16.09 -26.70 -19.18
CA SER A 910 15.33 -27.41 -20.20
C SER A 910 16.30 -28.03 -21.20
N SER A 911 16.50 -29.35 -21.10
CA SER A 911 17.35 -30.13 -21.99
C SER A 911 16.51 -30.73 -23.12
N ALA A 912 16.14 -29.90 -24.08
CA ALA A 912 15.59 -30.30 -25.37
C ALA A 912 15.93 -29.22 -26.42
N ILE A 913 16.07 -29.62 -27.69
CA ILE A 913 16.48 -28.78 -28.84
C ILE A 913 18.01 -28.48 -28.86
N GLU A 914 18.81 -29.53 -28.88
CA GLU A 914 19.95 -29.60 -29.82
C GLU A 914 19.55 -30.53 -30.98
N HIS A 915 20.09 -30.28 -32.18
CA HIS A 915 19.60 -30.79 -33.48
C HIS A 915 18.24 -30.22 -33.95
N ILE A 916 18.28 -29.01 -34.51
CA ILE A 916 17.93 -28.72 -35.93
C ILE A 916 18.66 -27.42 -36.29
N GLN A 917 19.87 -27.57 -36.81
CA GLN A 917 20.53 -26.57 -37.64
C GLN A 917 21.15 -27.33 -38.80
N ASP A 918 20.47 -27.33 -39.94
CA ASP A 918 21.15 -27.21 -41.23
C ASP A 918 20.15 -26.97 -42.37
N HIS A 919 20.58 -26.17 -43.36
CA HIS A 919 20.01 -26.00 -44.71
C HIS A 919 18.65 -25.29 -44.87
N ILE A 920 18.68 -23.95 -45.07
CA ILE A 920 17.84 -23.27 -46.08
C ILE A 920 18.74 -22.27 -46.86
N PRO A 921 18.69 -22.20 -48.22
CA PRO A 921 19.61 -21.38 -48.99
C PRO A 921 19.28 -19.88 -49.03
N GLU A 922 20.29 -19.07 -49.34
CA GLU A 922 20.14 -17.67 -49.69
C GLU A 922 19.37 -17.48 -51.01
N GLN A 923 18.27 -16.71 -50.98
CA GLN A 923 17.93 -15.62 -51.92
C GLN A 923 16.43 -15.26 -51.84
N THR A 924 16.08 -14.04 -51.42
CA THR A 924 15.26 -13.05 -52.17
C THR A 924 14.72 -11.90 -51.28
N ASN A 925 14.67 -10.72 -51.89
CA ASN A 925 13.82 -9.55 -51.61
C ASN A 925 13.86 -8.84 -50.23
N LYS A 926 14.68 -7.79 -50.19
CA LYS A 926 14.63 -6.68 -49.21
C LYS A 926 13.40 -5.77 -49.44
N SER A 927 12.23 -6.14 -48.93
CA SER A 927 11.11 -5.20 -48.75
C SER A 927 10.20 -5.51 -47.55
N ASN A 928 10.00 -6.78 -47.19
CA ASN A 928 8.99 -7.16 -46.19
C ASN A 928 9.51 -7.33 -44.75
N GLN A 929 10.73 -6.86 -44.44
CA GLN A 929 11.31 -6.96 -43.08
C GLN A 929 10.93 -5.81 -42.12
N GLN A 930 10.24 -4.76 -42.59
CA GLN A 930 9.74 -3.69 -41.71
C GLN A 930 8.32 -3.94 -41.19
N GLU A 931 7.42 -4.56 -41.96
CA GLU A 931 6.06 -4.87 -41.49
C GLU A 931 6.01 -6.07 -40.53
N LEU A 932 6.81 -7.12 -40.74
CA LEU A 932 6.90 -8.25 -39.79
C LEU A 932 7.57 -7.89 -38.44
N LYS A 933 8.23 -6.72 -38.32
CA LYS A 933 8.69 -6.16 -37.04
C LYS A 933 7.66 -5.24 -36.38
N PHE A 934 6.65 -4.76 -37.09
CA PHE A 934 5.54 -4.00 -36.51
C PHE A 934 4.44 -4.92 -35.94
N PHE A 935 4.25 -6.10 -36.54
CA PHE A 935 3.25 -7.08 -36.08
C PHE A 935 3.66 -7.96 -34.89
N LYS A 936 4.96 -8.17 -34.64
CA LYS A 936 5.41 -8.98 -33.48
C LYS A 936 5.44 -8.23 -32.14
N THR A 937 5.53 -6.90 -32.15
CA THR A 937 5.67 -6.09 -30.91
C THR A 937 4.33 -5.65 -30.32
N ASN A 938 3.25 -5.67 -31.11
CA ASN A 938 1.91 -5.24 -30.69
C ASN A 938 0.99 -6.37 -30.20
N ILE A 939 1.47 -7.63 -30.16
CA ILE A 939 0.71 -8.74 -29.59
C ILE A 939 0.89 -8.77 -28.06
N HIS A 940 2.13 -8.68 -27.55
CA HIS A 940 2.38 -8.71 -26.09
C HIS A 940 1.92 -7.47 -25.31
N PHE A 941 1.71 -6.32 -25.96
CA PHE A 941 1.28 -5.10 -25.26
C PHE A 941 -0.24 -4.97 -25.06
N LYS A 942 -1.04 -5.92 -25.58
CA LYS A 942 -2.50 -5.92 -25.41
C LYS A 942 -3.02 -6.88 -24.34
N GLU A 943 -2.21 -7.83 -23.89
CA GLU A 943 -2.61 -8.88 -22.95
C GLU A 943 -2.58 -8.42 -21.48
N TYR A 944 -1.76 -7.41 -21.14
CA TYR A 944 -1.61 -6.93 -19.76
C TYR A 944 -2.75 -6.07 -19.21
N PHE A 945 -3.71 -5.66 -20.05
CA PHE A 945 -4.84 -4.83 -19.61
C PHE A 945 -6.06 -5.61 -19.11
N ASN A 946 -6.00 -6.96 -19.07
CA ASN A 946 -7.11 -7.81 -18.67
C ASN A 946 -6.81 -8.79 -17.52
N GLN A 947 -5.56 -8.97 -17.08
CA GLN A 947 -5.16 -10.05 -16.15
C GLN A 947 -5.54 -9.83 -14.67
N ASN A 948 -6.84 -9.64 -14.40
CA ASN A 948 -7.45 -9.69 -13.07
C ASN A 948 -8.14 -11.05 -12.90
N THR A 949 -7.38 -12.12 -12.65
CA THR A 949 -7.92 -13.47 -12.39
C THR A 949 -7.47 -14.00 -11.03
N VAL A 950 -8.27 -14.87 -10.42
CA VAL A 950 -7.95 -15.44 -9.10
C VAL A 950 -6.66 -16.26 -9.15
N ALA A 951 -6.42 -17.04 -10.21
CA ALA A 951 -5.19 -17.79 -10.39
C ALA A 951 -3.95 -16.88 -10.55
N PHE A 952 -4.08 -15.70 -11.15
CA PHE A 952 -3.01 -14.70 -11.18
C PHE A 952 -2.71 -14.15 -9.78
N HIS A 953 -3.73 -13.73 -9.04
CA HIS A 953 -3.55 -13.25 -7.65
C HIS A 953 -3.05 -14.35 -6.70
N PHE A 954 -3.51 -15.60 -6.89
CA PHE A 954 -3.04 -16.80 -6.18
C PHE A 954 -1.54 -17.03 -6.38
N LYS A 955 -1.05 -17.00 -7.64
CA LYS A 955 0.38 -17.16 -7.96
C LYS A 955 1.25 -16.13 -7.22
N ILE A 956 0.82 -14.86 -7.19
CA ILE A 956 1.54 -13.78 -6.50
C ILE A 956 1.52 -14.01 -4.98
N SER A 957 0.36 -14.30 -4.41
CA SER A 957 0.18 -14.53 -2.97
C SER A 957 1.04 -15.69 -2.47
N LEU A 958 1.10 -16.78 -3.24
CA LEU A 958 1.94 -17.94 -2.94
C LEU A 958 3.43 -17.64 -3.08
N ALA A 959 3.83 -16.87 -4.10
CA ALA A 959 5.22 -16.43 -4.25
C ALA A 959 5.68 -15.53 -3.09
N GLU A 960 4.84 -14.61 -2.61
CA GLU A 960 5.13 -13.76 -1.46
C GLU A 960 5.25 -14.55 -0.14
N LEU A 961 4.39 -15.55 0.07
CA LEU A 961 4.50 -16.45 1.22
C LEU A 961 5.85 -17.19 1.21
N LEU A 962 6.22 -17.78 0.08
CA LEU A 962 7.48 -18.51 -0.08
C LEU A 962 8.70 -17.59 0.08
N ASP A 963 8.64 -16.34 -0.39
CA ASP A 963 9.74 -15.37 -0.24
C ASP A 963 9.97 -15.01 1.24
N ARG A 964 8.90 -14.82 2.01
CA ARG A 964 8.96 -14.58 3.47
C ARG A 964 9.57 -15.74 4.27
N MET A 965 9.54 -16.95 3.73
CA MET A 965 10.11 -18.14 4.37
C MET A 965 11.61 -18.28 4.12
N LYS A 966 12.14 -17.86 2.95
CA LYS A 966 13.55 -18.02 2.58
C LYS A 966 14.54 -17.37 3.54
N ASP A 967 14.18 -16.21 4.08
CA ASP A 967 15.01 -15.46 5.04
C ASP A 967 14.87 -15.97 6.49
N THR A 968 14.32 -17.17 6.69
CA THR A 968 14.08 -17.77 8.00
C THR A 968 14.56 -19.21 8.07
N GLU A 969 15.08 -19.61 9.23
CA GLU A 969 15.46 -20.99 9.49
C GLU A 969 14.20 -21.84 9.80
N PRO A 970 13.91 -22.91 9.04
CA PRO A 970 12.69 -23.68 9.21
C PRO A 970 12.75 -24.68 10.36
N SER A 971 11.60 -24.96 10.98
CA SER A 971 11.39 -26.09 11.89
C SER A 971 10.06 -26.76 11.56
N PHE A 972 10.03 -28.08 11.39
CA PHE A 972 8.87 -28.78 10.82
C PHE A 972 8.08 -29.58 11.86
N VAL A 973 6.75 -29.39 11.86
CA VAL A 973 5.81 -30.22 12.63
C VAL A 973 4.76 -30.80 11.68
N ARG A 974 4.72 -32.13 11.56
CA ARG A 974 3.75 -32.86 10.73
C ARG A 974 2.65 -33.46 11.60
N TYR A 975 1.40 -33.22 11.20
CA TYR A 975 0.21 -33.70 11.89
C TYR A 975 -0.45 -34.84 11.12
N VAL A 976 -0.83 -35.89 11.83
CA VAL A 976 -1.40 -37.13 11.28
C VAL A 976 -2.75 -37.38 11.95
N ASP A 977 -3.79 -37.66 11.16
CA ASP A 977 -5.07 -38.10 11.69
C ASP A 977 -5.03 -39.59 12.09
N GLN A 978 -5.86 -39.97 13.07
CA GLN A 978 -5.94 -41.35 13.57
C GLN A 978 -6.72 -42.31 12.67
N TYR A 979 -7.50 -41.80 11.69
CA TYR A 979 -8.40 -42.59 10.85
C TYR A 979 -8.00 -42.69 9.38
N VAL A 980 -7.13 -41.81 8.87
CA VAL A 980 -6.69 -41.85 7.48
C VAL A 980 -5.59 -42.90 7.26
N ASN A 981 -5.62 -43.56 6.11
CA ASN A 981 -4.59 -44.53 5.73
C ASN A 981 -3.23 -43.84 5.64
N VAL A 982 -2.33 -44.21 6.55
CA VAL A 982 -1.00 -43.60 6.79
C VAL A 982 -0.01 -43.80 5.62
N THR A 983 -0.44 -44.49 4.56
CA THR A 983 0.29 -44.77 3.31
C THR A 983 0.67 -43.51 2.52
N TYR A 984 0.21 -42.32 2.92
CA TYR A 984 0.44 -41.05 2.23
C TYR A 984 1.18 -39.99 3.08
N THR A 985 1.56 -40.30 4.33
CA THR A 985 2.09 -39.32 5.28
C THR A 985 3.61 -39.41 5.51
N PHE A 986 4.25 -40.48 5.01
CA PHE A 986 5.66 -40.84 5.21
C PHE A 986 6.49 -40.74 3.93
#